data_AF-A0AAV1FHP9-F1
#
_entry.id   AF-A0AAV1FHP9-F1
#
_cell.length_a   1.000
_cell.length_b   1.000
_cell.length_c   1.000
_cell.angle_alpha   90.00
_cell.angle_beta   90.00
_cell.angle_gamma   90.00
#
_symmetry.space_group_name_H-M   'P 1'
#
loop_
_entity.id
_entity.type
_entity.pdbx_description
1 polymer ?
#
loop_
_entity_poly.entity_id
_entity_poly.type
_entity_poly.pdbx_seq_one_letter_code
_entity_poly.pdbx_strand_id
1 'polypeptide(L)'
;MSQTNTSLLDQVVQWSQETCRQRLKSVLPELTISSFPGNIFALMSVWIFLDSLNALHHKSESWDDHIRILRIITDMFLPHIHLSELEDECFSKILPKAVTMFDSMMKEIMDQVGELSSQNTELCALLRSILQAMVQIIDALSSCVRHIGTFEETPDLDFIRSLPTCILKVLKETFHHCKESEVVYCGRLSLVADLLQGLFKEAYSLQKGLLELLDRTHLDSNASEEEVSYMVTVIHSLLDICSIISDLDIALHANTWKFLIKQSLKYQSLVEEHLHHKEISNSLCDNLLASFNSCLELAEQMKHAGLQEATQSPEYKLFQKTAKMCRFFANTLVHYLKEFKYFLTKFCSCFHRLYLQIICKFPPSLCAPTLPLAQSEELKAAALIPMDALLLQLLPLRPFAEVILQKDLCLSPEHELPHCLLLVNVLGQLSSQPEEVLKLWYTGSQFSEETLRLPLYQALFTSFRRCNTERQVPVLLPGVMMKGQAQVNVSLHQHICVQLCANVAALPPAYFPVLECCFVDALLQADTQTALLATDVWCFTARYGTAELCLHHVVLIAQLVKACTAECYQSFHLGLLLKRMVFLMTPIHQMELVTRFPPSEVENLPLWRRVLPRALSNDARHSVETDIIGLTQKAVNDWQSGGYKLGQVNKVVRTTSFINH
;
A
#
# COMPACT_ATOMS: atom_id res chain seq x y z
N MET A 1 10.13 -35.65 -48.31
CA MET A 1 9.86 -34.32 -48.92
C MET A 1 10.98 -33.32 -48.56
N SER A 2 12.26 -33.71 -48.66
CA SER A 2 13.38 -32.96 -48.03
C SER A 2 14.43 -32.39 -48.97
N GLN A 3 14.28 -32.50 -50.31
CA GLN A 3 15.31 -31.99 -51.25
C GLN A 3 14.91 -30.70 -51.99
N THR A 4 13.62 -30.44 -52.19
CA THR A 4 13.16 -29.26 -52.95
C THR A 4 13.18 -27.97 -52.11
N ASN A 5 12.77 -28.04 -50.84
CA ASN A 5 12.77 -26.84 -49.97
C ASN A 5 14.17 -26.33 -49.65
N THR A 6 15.14 -27.23 -49.40
CA THR A 6 16.54 -26.85 -49.14
C THR A 6 17.16 -26.14 -50.33
N SER A 7 16.87 -26.59 -51.57
CA SER A 7 17.34 -25.95 -52.80
C SER A 7 16.81 -24.53 -52.99
N LEU A 8 15.58 -24.25 -52.53
CA LEU A 8 14.97 -22.93 -52.59
C LEU A 8 15.55 -22.01 -51.51
N LEU A 9 15.76 -22.50 -50.29
CA LEU A 9 16.38 -21.74 -49.19
C LEU A 9 17.83 -21.34 -49.51
N ASP A 10 18.62 -22.26 -50.10
CA ASP A 10 19.99 -21.98 -50.51
C ASP A 10 20.06 -20.96 -51.65
N GLN A 11 19.09 -20.97 -52.57
CA GLN A 11 18.98 -19.96 -53.63
C GLN A 11 18.60 -18.58 -53.09
N VAL A 12 17.61 -18.51 -52.19
CA VAL A 12 17.08 -17.25 -51.66
C VAL A 12 18.14 -16.47 -50.88
N VAL A 13 19.01 -17.15 -50.13
CA VAL A 13 20.11 -16.49 -49.37
C VAL A 13 21.10 -15.78 -50.31
N GLN A 14 21.19 -16.20 -51.58
CA GLN A 14 22.08 -15.58 -52.58
C GLN A 14 21.41 -14.47 -53.39
N TRP A 15 20.13 -14.16 -53.14
CA TRP A 15 19.41 -13.15 -53.91
C TRP A 15 19.85 -11.72 -53.57
N SER A 16 19.85 -10.85 -54.58
CA SER A 16 20.00 -9.41 -54.38
C SER A 16 18.71 -8.81 -53.79
N GLN A 17 18.82 -7.65 -53.14
CA GLN A 17 17.66 -6.90 -52.63
C GLN A 17 16.58 -6.67 -53.70
N GLU A 18 16.99 -6.36 -54.95
CA GLU A 18 16.10 -6.19 -56.10
C GLU A 18 15.30 -7.48 -56.39
N THR A 19 15.96 -8.63 -56.32
CA THR A 19 15.35 -9.95 -56.59
C THR A 19 14.37 -10.35 -55.48
N CYS A 20 14.72 -10.10 -54.22
CA CYS A 20 13.83 -10.33 -53.08
C CYS A 20 12.57 -9.48 -53.19
N ARG A 21 12.70 -8.19 -53.54
CA ARG A 21 11.57 -7.29 -53.74
C ARG A 21 10.64 -7.75 -54.87
N GLN A 22 11.20 -8.19 -56.00
CA GLN A 22 10.40 -8.65 -57.15
C GLN A 22 9.67 -9.98 -56.88
N ARG A 23 10.28 -10.89 -56.12
CA ARG A 23 9.70 -12.22 -55.84
C ARG A 23 8.93 -12.33 -54.52
N LEU A 24 8.85 -11.25 -53.74
CA LEU A 24 8.17 -11.19 -52.44
C LEU A 24 6.78 -11.84 -52.47
N LYS A 25 5.90 -11.39 -53.38
CA LYS A 25 4.50 -11.87 -53.46
C LYS A 25 4.36 -13.34 -53.83
N SER A 26 5.33 -13.91 -54.55
CA SER A 26 5.33 -15.33 -54.92
C SER A 26 5.95 -16.23 -53.84
N VAL A 27 7.01 -15.76 -53.17
CA VAL A 27 7.87 -16.61 -52.34
C VAL A 27 7.54 -16.50 -50.86
N LEU A 28 7.11 -15.33 -50.39
CA LEU A 28 6.74 -15.15 -48.98
C LEU A 28 5.58 -16.09 -48.55
N PRO A 29 4.51 -16.30 -49.34
CA PRO A 29 3.48 -17.30 -49.03
C PRO A 29 4.03 -18.72 -48.96
N GLU A 30 4.92 -19.10 -49.88
CA GLU A 30 5.55 -20.42 -49.91
C GLU A 30 6.45 -20.65 -48.69
N LEU A 31 7.22 -19.64 -48.27
CA LEU A 31 8.03 -19.67 -47.05
C LEU A 31 7.16 -19.69 -45.78
N THR A 32 6.02 -18.98 -45.78
CA THR A 32 5.08 -19.05 -44.64
C THR A 32 4.36 -20.40 -44.55
N ILE A 33 4.13 -21.09 -45.66
CA ILE A 33 3.52 -22.43 -45.67
C ILE A 33 4.56 -23.52 -45.38
N SER A 34 5.73 -23.43 -46.01
CA SER A 34 6.82 -24.41 -45.83
C SER A 34 7.53 -24.29 -44.49
N SER A 35 7.48 -23.12 -43.84
CA SER A 35 8.08 -22.91 -42.53
C SER A 35 7.55 -23.83 -41.46
N PHE A 36 6.33 -24.39 -41.55
CA PHE A 36 5.83 -25.30 -40.51
C PHE A 36 4.69 -26.17 -41.08
N PRO A 37 4.81 -27.51 -41.16
CA PRO A 37 3.70 -28.38 -41.57
C PRO A 37 2.67 -28.46 -40.44
N GLY A 38 1.60 -27.68 -40.53
CA GLY A 38 0.56 -27.63 -39.50
C GLY A 38 -0.83 -27.36 -40.04
N ASN A 39 -1.41 -28.32 -40.75
CA ASN A 39 -2.87 -28.53 -40.82
C ASN A 39 -3.18 -29.95 -41.33
N ILE A 40 -2.84 -30.98 -40.55
CA ILE A 40 -3.46 -32.30 -40.71
C ILE A 40 -3.85 -32.80 -39.32
N PHE A 41 -5.02 -32.36 -38.87
CA PHE A 41 -5.66 -32.77 -37.61
C PHE A 41 -6.30 -34.17 -37.67
N ALA A 42 -5.93 -35.03 -38.64
CA ALA A 42 -6.70 -36.23 -38.97
C ALA A 42 -6.00 -37.59 -38.73
N LEU A 43 -4.73 -37.66 -38.29
CA LEU A 43 -4.04 -38.95 -38.12
C LEU A 43 -3.27 -39.08 -36.79
N MET A 44 -3.91 -38.66 -35.69
CA MET A 44 -3.30 -38.63 -34.35
C MET A 44 -3.32 -39.97 -33.58
N SER A 45 -3.57 -41.11 -34.23
CA SER A 45 -3.66 -42.41 -33.55
C SER A 45 -2.55 -43.42 -33.87
N VAL A 46 -1.68 -43.14 -34.85
CA VAL A 46 -0.62 -44.09 -35.26
C VAL A 46 0.80 -43.57 -34.93
N TRP A 47 0.97 -42.25 -34.79
CA TRP A 47 2.28 -41.62 -34.56
C TRP A 47 2.78 -41.76 -33.11
N ILE A 48 1.86 -41.79 -32.13
CA ILE A 48 2.20 -41.87 -30.69
C ILE A 48 2.88 -43.20 -30.32
N PHE A 49 2.67 -44.27 -31.09
CA PHE A 49 3.20 -45.60 -30.75
C PHE A 49 4.57 -45.91 -31.38
N LEU A 50 5.02 -45.10 -32.35
CA LEU A 50 6.30 -45.30 -33.06
C LEU A 50 7.39 -44.30 -32.63
N ASP A 51 7.03 -43.22 -31.94
CA ASP A 51 7.96 -42.16 -31.53
C ASP A 51 8.79 -42.53 -30.27
N SER A 52 8.40 -43.56 -29.52
CA SER A 52 9.10 -43.96 -28.29
C SER A 52 10.44 -44.69 -28.51
N LEU A 53 10.85 -44.97 -29.76
CA LEU A 53 12.05 -45.77 -30.06
C LEU A 53 13.13 -45.08 -30.91
N ASN A 54 12.88 -43.88 -31.46
CA ASN A 54 13.83 -43.17 -32.35
C ASN A 54 14.09 -41.68 -31.98
N ALA A 55 13.56 -41.18 -30.86
CA ALA A 55 13.39 -39.74 -30.60
C ALA A 55 14.65 -38.93 -30.22
N LEU A 56 15.80 -39.55 -29.94
CA LEU A 56 16.95 -38.83 -29.37
C LEU A 56 17.86 -38.11 -30.39
N HIS A 57 17.67 -38.29 -31.70
CA HIS A 57 18.55 -37.66 -32.71
C HIS A 57 17.84 -36.88 -33.83
N HIS A 58 16.55 -37.14 -34.14
CA HIS A 58 15.92 -36.53 -35.32
C HIS A 58 15.16 -35.21 -35.10
N LYS A 59 14.95 -34.76 -33.85
CA LYS A 59 14.26 -33.47 -33.59
C LYS A 59 15.18 -32.25 -33.70
N SER A 60 16.47 -32.40 -33.41
CA SER A 60 17.45 -31.29 -33.46
C SER A 60 17.68 -30.78 -34.88
N GLU A 61 17.76 -31.66 -35.89
CA GLU A 61 17.85 -31.26 -37.31
C GLU A 61 16.60 -30.51 -37.79
N SER A 62 15.45 -30.67 -37.11
CA SER A 62 14.19 -30.03 -37.49
C SER A 62 14.15 -28.54 -37.13
N TRP A 63 14.79 -28.11 -36.03
CA TRP A 63 14.69 -26.71 -35.61
C TRP A 63 15.53 -25.77 -36.47
N ASP A 64 16.71 -26.20 -36.92
CA ASP A 64 17.63 -25.36 -37.68
C ASP A 64 17.03 -24.89 -39.01
N ASP A 65 16.30 -25.76 -39.71
CA ASP A 65 15.60 -25.40 -40.95
C ASP A 65 14.50 -24.34 -40.68
N HIS A 66 13.72 -24.51 -39.62
CA HIS A 66 12.67 -23.56 -39.25
C HIS A 66 13.25 -22.20 -38.82
N ILE A 67 14.34 -22.17 -38.05
CA ILE A 67 15.06 -20.93 -37.69
C ILE A 67 15.60 -20.26 -38.95
N ARG A 68 16.19 -21.05 -39.85
CA ARG A 68 16.75 -20.55 -41.10
C ARG A 68 15.67 -19.88 -41.95
N ILE A 69 14.47 -20.47 -42.03
CA ILE A 69 13.34 -19.87 -42.74
C ILE A 69 12.90 -18.56 -42.05
N LEU A 70 12.76 -18.56 -40.72
CA LEU A 70 12.41 -17.35 -39.97
C LEU A 70 13.40 -16.22 -40.26
N ARG A 71 14.71 -16.50 -40.19
CA ARG A 71 15.76 -15.53 -40.50
C ARG A 71 15.73 -15.04 -41.95
N ILE A 72 15.51 -15.92 -42.91
CA ILE A 72 15.36 -15.51 -44.32
C ILE A 72 14.19 -14.53 -44.44
N ILE A 73 13.06 -14.80 -43.77
CA ILE A 73 11.92 -13.90 -43.82
C ILE A 73 12.26 -12.55 -43.14
N THR A 74 12.85 -12.55 -41.94
CA THR A 74 13.16 -11.32 -41.20
C THR A 74 14.28 -10.49 -41.83
N ASP A 75 15.28 -11.14 -42.43
CA ASP A 75 16.49 -10.45 -42.92
C ASP A 75 16.38 -10.06 -44.40
N MET A 76 15.72 -10.89 -45.22
CA MET A 76 15.69 -10.72 -46.68
C MET A 76 14.37 -10.16 -47.21
N PHE A 77 13.23 -10.53 -46.62
CA PHE A 77 11.92 -10.15 -47.15
C PHE A 77 11.26 -9.02 -46.37
N LEU A 78 11.36 -9.03 -45.04
CA LEU A 78 10.77 -8.01 -44.17
C LEU A 78 11.16 -6.57 -44.58
N PRO A 79 12.42 -6.26 -44.96
CA PRO A 79 12.81 -4.91 -45.39
C PRO A 79 12.08 -4.38 -46.63
N HIS A 80 11.37 -5.24 -47.36
CA HIS A 80 10.67 -4.91 -48.60
C HIS A 80 9.14 -4.82 -48.44
N ILE A 81 8.61 -5.02 -47.24
CA ILE A 81 7.17 -4.95 -46.94
C ILE A 81 6.85 -3.55 -46.40
N HIS A 82 5.77 -2.95 -46.88
CA HIS A 82 5.32 -1.64 -46.38
C HIS A 82 4.65 -1.79 -45.02
N LEU A 83 4.74 -0.75 -44.17
CA LEU A 83 4.18 -0.75 -42.81
C LEU A 83 2.69 -1.16 -42.78
N SER A 84 1.88 -0.63 -43.72
CA SER A 84 0.44 -0.93 -43.81
C SER A 84 0.11 -2.38 -44.19
N GLU A 85 1.04 -3.10 -44.81
CA GLU A 85 0.86 -4.49 -45.28
C GLU A 85 1.51 -5.50 -44.31
N LEU A 86 2.27 -5.01 -43.32
CA LEU A 86 3.14 -5.80 -42.46
C LEU A 86 2.38 -6.84 -41.62
N GLU A 87 1.27 -6.42 -41.02
CA GLU A 87 0.44 -7.29 -40.18
C GLU A 87 -0.18 -8.42 -41.02
N ASP A 88 -0.82 -8.08 -42.13
CA ASP A 88 -1.59 -9.02 -42.96
C ASP A 88 -0.71 -9.93 -43.82
N GLU A 89 0.39 -9.41 -44.36
CA GLU A 89 1.27 -10.18 -45.25
C GLU A 89 2.30 -11.02 -44.48
N CYS A 90 2.74 -10.57 -43.30
CA CYS A 90 3.90 -11.13 -42.59
C CYS A 90 3.60 -11.53 -41.14
N PHE A 91 3.31 -10.58 -40.26
CA PHE A 91 3.35 -10.81 -38.81
C PHE A 91 2.27 -11.76 -38.30
N SER A 92 1.01 -11.57 -38.70
CA SER A 92 -0.10 -12.43 -38.30
C SER A 92 0.09 -13.90 -38.72
N LYS A 93 0.93 -14.16 -39.74
CA LYS A 93 1.20 -15.50 -40.27
C LYS A 93 2.43 -16.16 -39.67
N ILE A 94 3.46 -15.39 -39.34
CA ILE A 94 4.78 -15.92 -38.95
C ILE A 94 4.96 -15.91 -37.43
N LEU A 95 4.56 -14.83 -36.76
CA LEU A 95 4.84 -14.65 -35.33
C LEU A 95 4.14 -15.67 -34.44
N PRO A 96 2.86 -16.06 -34.66
CA PRO A 96 2.25 -17.15 -33.91
C PRO A 96 3.03 -18.47 -34.05
N LYS A 97 3.66 -18.71 -35.20
CA LYS A 97 4.45 -19.91 -35.43
C LYS A 97 5.79 -19.86 -34.69
N ALA A 98 6.45 -18.70 -34.69
CA ALA A 98 7.65 -18.47 -33.89
C ALA A 98 7.40 -18.72 -32.39
N VAL A 99 6.23 -18.30 -31.88
CA VAL A 99 5.78 -18.62 -30.52
C VAL A 99 5.65 -20.13 -30.32
N THR A 100 4.92 -20.84 -31.20
CA THR A 100 4.72 -22.30 -31.04
C THR A 100 6.04 -23.08 -31.08
N MET A 101 6.99 -22.61 -31.89
CA MET A 101 8.33 -23.17 -31.99
C MET A 101 9.11 -22.94 -30.69
N PHE A 102 9.07 -21.71 -30.16
CA PHE A 102 9.69 -21.38 -28.88
C PHE A 102 9.11 -22.19 -27.71
N ASP A 103 7.77 -22.30 -27.63
CA ASP A 103 7.07 -23.11 -26.62
C ASP A 103 7.48 -24.60 -26.71
N SER A 104 7.64 -25.12 -27.92
CA SER A 104 8.07 -26.50 -28.15
C SER A 104 9.53 -26.75 -27.72
N MET A 105 10.42 -25.78 -27.96
CA MET A 105 11.80 -25.82 -27.45
C MET A 105 11.84 -25.78 -25.93
N MET A 106 11.06 -24.89 -25.32
CA MET A 106 10.92 -24.80 -23.86
C MET A 106 10.44 -26.12 -23.26
N LYS A 107 9.41 -26.72 -23.88
CA LYS A 107 8.90 -28.03 -23.44
C LYS A 107 9.98 -29.11 -23.55
N GLU A 108 10.71 -29.18 -24.65
CA GLU A 108 11.78 -30.17 -24.84
C GLU A 108 12.90 -29.97 -23.80
N ILE A 109 13.26 -28.73 -23.44
CA ILE A 109 14.18 -28.48 -22.30
C ILE A 109 13.63 -29.09 -21.03
N MET A 110 12.37 -28.80 -20.68
CA MET A 110 11.74 -29.28 -19.44
C MET A 110 11.65 -30.81 -19.37
N ASP A 111 11.35 -31.47 -20.49
CA ASP A 111 11.22 -32.93 -20.58
C ASP A 111 12.59 -33.62 -20.44
N GLN A 112 13.66 -33.02 -20.98
CA GLN A 112 14.99 -33.63 -21.10
C GLN A 112 15.95 -33.28 -19.94
N VAL A 113 15.70 -32.17 -19.24
CA VAL A 113 16.61 -31.64 -18.21
C VAL A 113 16.78 -32.57 -17.01
N GLY A 114 15.78 -33.37 -16.66
CA GLY A 114 15.82 -34.28 -15.50
C GLY A 114 16.95 -35.33 -15.57
N GLU A 115 17.39 -35.67 -16.79
CA GLU A 115 18.45 -36.65 -17.05
C GLU A 115 19.84 -36.02 -17.22
N LEU A 116 19.93 -34.68 -17.18
CA LEU A 116 21.15 -33.93 -17.46
C LEU A 116 22.24 -34.29 -16.46
N SER A 117 23.33 -34.93 -16.87
CA SER A 117 24.51 -35.24 -16.04
C SER A 117 25.83 -34.86 -16.70
N SER A 118 26.90 -34.69 -15.90
CA SER A 118 28.24 -34.39 -16.42
C SER A 118 28.83 -35.52 -17.28
N GLN A 119 28.22 -36.70 -17.24
CA GLN A 119 28.62 -37.86 -18.05
C GLN A 119 27.82 -37.96 -19.36
N ASN A 120 26.65 -37.30 -19.45
CA ASN A 120 25.79 -37.35 -20.63
C ASN A 120 26.07 -36.15 -21.55
N THR A 121 27.18 -36.25 -22.30
CA THR A 121 27.66 -35.18 -23.19
C THR A 121 26.72 -34.91 -24.36
N GLU A 122 25.99 -35.92 -24.84
CA GLU A 122 25.03 -35.78 -25.94
C GLU A 122 23.81 -34.96 -25.53
N LEU A 123 23.23 -35.26 -24.35
CA LEU A 123 22.12 -34.49 -23.79
C LEU A 123 22.54 -33.05 -23.48
N CYS A 124 23.75 -32.86 -22.97
CA CYS A 124 24.33 -31.52 -22.77
C CYS A 124 24.45 -30.77 -24.09
N ALA A 125 24.94 -31.41 -25.16
CA ALA A 125 25.02 -30.80 -26.49
C ALA A 125 23.63 -30.44 -27.05
N LEU A 126 22.63 -31.31 -26.86
CA LEU A 126 21.24 -31.06 -27.26
C LEU A 126 20.64 -29.85 -26.53
N LEU A 127 20.75 -29.79 -25.20
CA LEU A 127 20.23 -28.65 -24.44
C LEU A 127 20.93 -27.34 -24.83
N ARG A 128 22.25 -27.39 -25.05
CA ARG A 128 23.00 -26.23 -25.55
C ARG A 128 22.55 -25.82 -26.95
N SER A 129 22.26 -26.76 -27.84
CA SER A 129 21.75 -26.44 -29.18
C SER A 129 20.34 -25.83 -29.12
N ILE A 130 19.46 -26.32 -28.24
CA ILE A 130 18.12 -25.75 -28.04
C ILE A 130 18.20 -24.33 -27.48
N LEU A 131 19.03 -24.08 -26.47
CA LEU A 131 19.24 -22.73 -25.93
C LEU A 131 19.79 -21.76 -26.98
N GLN A 132 20.76 -22.21 -27.79
CA GLN A 132 21.28 -21.42 -28.90
C GLN A 132 20.21 -21.12 -29.96
N ALA A 133 19.34 -22.10 -30.24
CA ALA A 133 18.22 -21.97 -31.16
C ALA A 133 17.20 -20.93 -30.64
N MET A 134 16.90 -20.93 -29.35
CA MET A 134 16.04 -19.92 -28.71
C MET A 134 16.62 -18.50 -28.82
N VAL A 135 17.94 -18.34 -28.63
CA VAL A 135 18.62 -17.05 -28.83
C VAL A 135 18.41 -16.54 -30.25
N GLN A 136 18.49 -17.41 -31.26
CA GLN A 136 18.27 -17.01 -32.66
C GLN A 136 16.82 -16.58 -32.94
N ILE A 137 15.83 -17.17 -32.27
CA ILE A 137 14.43 -16.71 -32.37
C ILE A 137 14.31 -15.29 -31.80
N ILE A 138 14.91 -15.03 -30.63
CA ILE A 138 14.89 -13.70 -29.99
C ILE A 138 15.60 -12.66 -30.88
N ASP A 139 16.70 -13.02 -31.53
CA ASP A 139 17.41 -12.14 -32.48
C ASP A 139 16.57 -11.83 -33.74
N ALA A 140 15.87 -12.83 -34.29
CA ALA A 140 14.95 -12.63 -35.40
C ALA A 140 13.79 -11.67 -35.01
N LEU A 141 13.20 -11.84 -33.82
CA LEU A 141 12.19 -10.92 -33.29
C LEU A 141 12.75 -9.51 -33.05
N SER A 142 14.01 -9.40 -32.60
CA SER A 142 14.70 -8.12 -32.45
C SER A 142 14.89 -7.41 -33.79
N SER A 143 15.15 -8.18 -34.85
CA SER A 143 15.21 -7.66 -36.22
C SER A 143 13.85 -7.15 -36.71
N CYS A 144 12.73 -7.79 -36.33
CA CYS A 144 11.39 -7.26 -36.60
C CYS A 144 11.18 -5.89 -35.94
N VAL A 145 11.50 -5.76 -34.64
CA VAL A 145 11.38 -4.48 -33.90
C VAL A 145 12.24 -3.39 -34.53
N ARG A 146 13.51 -3.72 -34.84
CA ARG A 146 14.46 -2.79 -35.46
C ARG A 146 13.98 -2.32 -36.83
N HIS A 147 13.40 -3.22 -37.64
CA HIS A 147 12.86 -2.86 -38.94
C HIS A 147 11.71 -1.85 -38.80
N ILE A 148 10.75 -2.07 -37.90
CA ILE A 148 9.66 -1.09 -37.69
C ILE A 148 10.23 0.24 -37.19
N GLY A 149 11.26 0.18 -36.34
CA GLY A 149 11.97 1.35 -35.86
C GLY A 149 12.58 2.22 -36.98
N THR A 150 12.82 1.66 -38.17
CA THR A 150 13.37 2.39 -39.33
C THR A 150 12.36 3.28 -40.05
N PHE A 151 11.05 3.06 -39.85
CA PHE A 151 10.04 3.94 -40.42
C PHE A 151 10.02 5.28 -39.65
N GLU A 152 9.96 6.39 -40.41
CA GLU A 152 9.85 7.74 -39.83
C GLU A 152 8.46 7.99 -39.24
N GLU A 153 7.43 7.35 -39.81
CA GLU A 153 6.03 7.44 -39.37
C GLU A 153 5.83 6.82 -37.98
N THR A 154 4.88 7.37 -37.20
CA THR A 154 4.45 6.75 -35.94
C THR A 154 3.67 5.48 -36.26
N PRO A 155 4.10 4.31 -35.78
CA PRO A 155 3.41 3.07 -36.10
C PRO A 155 2.04 3.06 -35.43
N ASP A 156 1.01 2.84 -36.25
CA ASP A 156 -0.31 2.44 -35.77
C ASP A 156 -0.22 1.04 -35.15
N LEU A 157 -0.91 0.83 -34.04
CA LEU A 157 -0.95 -0.46 -33.35
C LEU A 157 -1.57 -1.55 -34.22
N ASP A 158 -2.53 -1.21 -35.08
CA ASP A 158 -3.19 -2.17 -35.96
C ASP A 158 -2.22 -2.81 -36.96
N PHE A 159 -1.24 -2.05 -37.44
CA PHE A 159 -0.23 -2.55 -38.39
C PHE A 159 0.83 -3.45 -37.76
N ILE A 160 0.86 -3.55 -36.42
CA ILE A 160 1.88 -4.33 -35.70
C ILE A 160 1.31 -5.18 -34.56
N ARG A 161 -0.01 -5.34 -34.44
CA ARG A 161 -0.69 -5.94 -33.28
C ARG A 161 -0.18 -7.33 -32.87
N SER A 162 0.23 -8.16 -33.83
CA SER A 162 0.78 -9.50 -33.53
C SER A 162 2.16 -9.44 -32.89
N LEU A 163 2.93 -8.37 -33.13
CA LEU A 163 4.32 -8.27 -32.72
C LEU A 163 4.52 -8.08 -31.21
N PRO A 164 3.91 -7.08 -30.54
CA PRO A 164 3.99 -6.97 -29.09
C PRO A 164 3.50 -8.23 -28.39
N THR A 165 2.38 -8.80 -28.83
CA THR A 165 1.80 -10.02 -28.25
C THR A 165 2.76 -11.20 -28.33
N CYS A 166 3.38 -11.43 -29.49
CA CYS A 166 4.39 -12.47 -29.70
C CYS A 166 5.62 -12.26 -28.81
N ILE A 167 6.20 -11.06 -28.84
CA ILE A 167 7.42 -10.75 -28.09
C ILE A 167 7.17 -10.87 -26.60
N LEU A 168 6.09 -10.28 -26.06
CA LEU A 168 5.79 -10.32 -24.63
C LEU A 168 5.62 -11.76 -24.14
N LYS A 169 5.00 -12.64 -24.93
CA LYS A 169 4.91 -14.06 -24.60
C LYS A 169 6.30 -14.73 -24.56
N VAL A 170 7.13 -14.53 -25.59
CA VAL A 170 8.50 -15.09 -25.63
C VAL A 170 9.35 -14.57 -24.47
N LEU A 171 9.26 -13.28 -24.16
CA LEU A 171 9.96 -12.66 -23.04
C LEU A 171 9.51 -13.23 -21.69
N LYS A 172 8.20 -13.40 -21.50
CA LYS A 172 7.63 -14.00 -20.28
C LYS A 172 8.21 -15.39 -20.02
N GLU A 173 8.17 -16.27 -21.01
CA GLU A 173 8.71 -17.63 -20.90
C GLU A 173 10.24 -17.63 -20.72
N THR A 174 10.95 -16.74 -21.42
CA THR A 174 12.41 -16.62 -21.30
C THR A 174 12.82 -16.18 -19.90
N PHE A 175 12.21 -15.12 -19.36
CA PHE A 175 12.54 -14.63 -18.02
C PHE A 175 12.12 -15.62 -16.94
N HIS A 176 11.01 -16.33 -17.13
CA HIS A 176 10.59 -17.39 -16.21
C HIS A 176 11.62 -18.51 -16.16
N HIS A 177 12.08 -18.98 -17.33
CA HIS A 177 13.15 -19.99 -17.41
C HIS A 177 14.44 -19.52 -16.74
N CYS A 178 14.85 -18.28 -16.99
CA CYS A 178 16.04 -17.70 -16.36
C CYS A 178 15.90 -17.65 -14.84
N LYS A 179 14.73 -17.27 -14.30
CA LYS A 179 14.44 -17.22 -12.87
C LYS A 179 14.52 -18.60 -12.22
N GLU A 180 13.87 -19.60 -12.81
CA GLU A 180 13.79 -20.95 -12.26
C GLU A 180 15.00 -21.83 -12.62
N SER A 181 15.98 -21.29 -13.36
CA SER A 181 17.09 -22.07 -13.93
C SER A 181 17.89 -22.86 -12.89
N GLU A 182 18.11 -22.31 -11.69
CA GLU A 182 18.83 -23.04 -10.63
C GLU A 182 18.11 -24.34 -10.22
N VAL A 183 16.78 -24.29 -10.15
CA VAL A 183 15.91 -25.43 -9.82
C VAL A 183 15.80 -26.37 -11.02
N VAL A 184 15.50 -25.82 -12.20
CA VAL A 184 15.33 -26.57 -13.45
C VAL A 184 16.56 -27.44 -13.70
N TYR A 185 17.76 -26.86 -13.68
CA TYR A 185 18.99 -27.61 -13.97
C TYR A 185 19.56 -28.39 -12.76
N CYS A 186 18.82 -28.56 -11.66
CA CYS A 186 19.18 -29.39 -10.49
C CYS A 186 20.63 -29.16 -9.99
N GLY A 187 21.07 -27.90 -9.89
CA GLY A 187 22.43 -27.55 -9.46
C GLY A 187 23.54 -27.81 -10.50
N ARG A 188 23.19 -28.16 -11.74
CA ARG A 188 24.10 -28.37 -12.89
C ARG A 188 24.09 -27.19 -13.87
N LEU A 189 23.68 -26.02 -13.39
CA LEU A 189 23.58 -24.77 -14.16
C LEU A 189 24.87 -24.42 -14.89
N SER A 190 26.03 -24.74 -14.31
CA SER A 190 27.35 -24.46 -14.89
C SER A 190 27.57 -25.05 -16.29
N LEU A 191 26.80 -26.08 -16.68
CA LEU A 191 26.88 -26.69 -18.02
C LEU A 191 26.26 -25.82 -19.13
N VAL A 192 25.38 -24.88 -18.77
CA VAL A 192 24.59 -24.05 -19.70
C VAL A 192 24.53 -22.57 -19.31
N ALA A 193 25.21 -22.17 -18.23
CA ALA A 193 25.13 -20.83 -17.65
C ALA A 193 25.51 -19.71 -18.63
N ASP A 194 26.50 -19.95 -19.49
CA ASP A 194 26.94 -19.02 -20.53
C ASP A 194 25.82 -18.73 -21.56
N LEU A 195 25.10 -19.78 -21.97
CA LEU A 195 23.99 -19.67 -22.92
C LEU A 195 22.75 -19.05 -22.27
N LEU A 196 22.45 -19.36 -21.01
CA LEU A 196 21.36 -18.73 -20.27
C LEU A 196 21.63 -17.24 -20.05
N GLN A 197 22.88 -16.86 -19.76
CA GLN A 197 23.27 -15.46 -19.65
C GLN A 197 23.13 -14.74 -21.01
N GLY A 198 23.52 -15.40 -22.11
CA GLY A 198 23.30 -14.90 -23.47
C GLY A 198 21.82 -14.70 -23.78
N LEU A 199 20.99 -15.71 -23.48
CA LEU A 199 19.55 -15.69 -23.67
C LEU A 199 18.89 -14.55 -22.89
N PHE A 200 19.25 -14.38 -21.61
CA PHE A 200 18.75 -13.27 -20.79
C PHE A 200 19.14 -11.90 -21.36
N LYS A 201 20.38 -11.75 -21.83
CA LYS A 201 20.87 -10.49 -22.41
C LYS A 201 20.13 -10.12 -23.69
N GLU A 202 19.91 -11.07 -24.59
CA GLU A 202 19.15 -10.84 -25.81
C GLU A 202 17.67 -10.56 -25.52
N ALA A 203 17.07 -11.28 -24.57
CA ALA A 203 15.70 -11.00 -24.10
C ALA A 203 15.57 -9.59 -23.52
N TYR A 204 16.52 -9.16 -22.68
CA TYR A 204 16.56 -7.81 -22.13
C TYR A 204 16.67 -6.75 -23.24
N SER A 205 17.52 -6.98 -24.25
CA SER A 205 17.69 -6.10 -25.41
C SER A 205 16.41 -6.00 -26.24
N LEU A 206 15.77 -7.14 -26.54
CA LEU A 206 14.51 -7.23 -27.25
C LEU A 206 13.39 -6.49 -26.50
N GLN A 207 13.27 -6.70 -25.19
CA GLN A 207 12.29 -5.99 -24.38
C GLN A 207 12.51 -4.49 -24.46
N LYS A 208 13.75 -4.02 -24.27
CA LYS A 208 14.07 -2.59 -24.35
C LYS A 208 13.66 -2.01 -25.71
N GLY A 209 14.00 -2.69 -26.82
CA GLY A 209 13.60 -2.27 -28.16
C GLY A 209 12.09 -2.23 -28.34
N LEU A 210 11.36 -3.22 -27.81
CA LEU A 210 9.90 -3.24 -27.85
C LEU A 210 9.29 -2.07 -27.07
N LEU A 211 9.79 -1.78 -25.87
CA LEU A 211 9.28 -0.67 -25.06
C LEU A 211 9.53 0.68 -25.76
N GLU A 212 10.69 0.87 -26.38
CA GLU A 212 11.01 2.06 -27.18
C GLU A 212 10.09 2.20 -28.40
N LEU A 213 9.78 1.09 -29.07
CA LEU A 213 8.83 1.07 -30.19
C LEU A 213 7.41 1.44 -29.72
N LEU A 214 6.92 0.79 -28.66
CA LEU A 214 5.59 1.04 -28.10
C LEU A 214 5.44 2.47 -27.57
N ASP A 215 6.52 3.09 -27.08
CA ASP A 215 6.47 4.48 -26.63
C ASP A 215 6.14 5.46 -27.76
N ARG A 216 6.55 5.13 -28.99
CA ARG A 216 6.28 5.89 -30.22
C ARG A 216 4.88 5.67 -30.79
N THR A 217 4.18 4.61 -30.39
CA THR A 217 2.80 4.36 -30.86
C THR A 217 1.86 5.47 -30.39
N HIS A 218 0.77 5.68 -31.13
CA HIS A 218 -0.25 6.68 -30.81
C HIS A 218 -1.64 6.02 -30.90
N LEU A 219 -2.40 6.09 -29.81
CA LEU A 219 -3.84 5.81 -29.81
C LEU A 219 -4.56 7.14 -29.80
N ASP A 220 -5.42 7.38 -30.80
CA ASP A 220 -6.24 8.59 -30.84
C ASP A 220 -7.50 8.46 -29.96
N SER A 221 -8.25 9.54 -29.80
CA SER A 221 -9.50 9.54 -29.02
C SER A 221 -10.66 8.79 -29.69
N ASN A 222 -10.52 8.42 -30.96
CA ASN A 222 -11.48 7.66 -31.75
C ASN A 222 -11.05 6.20 -31.97
N ALA A 223 -10.01 5.75 -31.24
CA ALA A 223 -9.48 4.41 -31.36
C ALA A 223 -10.59 3.39 -31.17
N SER A 224 -10.57 2.36 -32.00
CA SER A 224 -11.51 1.26 -31.94
C SER A 224 -11.39 0.50 -30.62
N GLU A 225 -12.47 -0.21 -30.22
CA GLU A 225 -12.43 -1.09 -29.05
C GLU A 225 -11.34 -2.17 -29.17
N GLU A 226 -11.02 -2.60 -30.39
CA GLU A 226 -9.96 -3.58 -30.66
C GLU A 226 -8.57 -3.00 -30.34
N GLU A 227 -8.27 -1.78 -30.81
CA GLU A 227 -7.01 -1.09 -30.53
C GLU A 227 -6.80 -0.85 -29.02
N VAL A 228 -7.86 -0.42 -28.33
CA VAL A 228 -7.85 -0.26 -26.86
C VAL A 228 -7.57 -1.61 -26.18
N SER A 229 -8.24 -2.68 -26.63
CA SER A 229 -8.03 -4.03 -26.11
C SER A 229 -6.59 -4.53 -26.32
N TYR A 230 -5.96 -4.22 -27.45
CA TYR A 230 -4.55 -4.58 -27.68
C TYR A 230 -3.62 -3.88 -26.69
N MET A 231 -3.80 -2.58 -26.46
CA MET A 231 -2.98 -1.84 -25.50
C MET A 231 -3.19 -2.32 -24.06
N VAL A 232 -4.44 -2.62 -23.68
CA VAL A 232 -4.74 -3.22 -22.37
C VAL A 232 -4.02 -4.56 -22.21
N THR A 233 -4.06 -5.41 -23.25
CA THR A 233 -3.35 -6.69 -23.27
C THR A 233 -1.84 -6.53 -23.12
N VAL A 234 -1.25 -5.51 -23.76
CA VAL A 234 0.17 -5.16 -23.59
C VAL A 234 0.47 -4.77 -22.14
N ILE A 235 -0.35 -3.90 -21.54
CA ILE A 235 -0.18 -3.45 -20.15
C ILE A 235 -0.25 -4.63 -19.16
N HIS A 236 -1.23 -5.53 -19.32
CA HIS A 236 -1.36 -6.71 -18.46
C HIS A 236 -0.26 -7.74 -18.70
N SER A 237 0.18 -7.93 -19.93
CA SER A 237 1.32 -8.81 -20.23
C SER A 237 2.63 -8.29 -19.60
N LEU A 238 2.82 -6.97 -19.55
CA LEU A 238 3.96 -6.36 -18.84
C LEU A 238 3.82 -6.53 -17.32
N LEU A 239 2.60 -6.48 -16.77
CA LEU A 239 2.35 -6.75 -15.36
C LEU A 239 2.73 -8.20 -14.99
N ASP A 240 2.35 -9.16 -15.83
CA ASP A 240 2.74 -10.56 -15.70
C ASP A 240 4.26 -10.71 -15.69
N ILE A 241 4.96 -10.04 -16.61
CA ILE A 241 6.42 -10.04 -16.65
C ILE A 241 7.01 -9.45 -15.37
N CYS A 242 6.46 -8.33 -14.85
CA CYS A 242 6.91 -7.74 -13.58
C CYS A 242 6.87 -8.73 -12.42
N SER A 243 5.85 -9.59 -12.34
CA SER A 243 5.76 -10.62 -11.29
C SER A 243 6.87 -11.68 -11.37
N ILE A 244 7.41 -11.91 -12.57
CA ILE A 244 8.50 -12.87 -12.80
C ILE A 244 9.84 -12.21 -12.47
N ILE A 245 10.09 -11.00 -12.99
CA ILE A 245 11.41 -10.35 -12.90
C ILE A 245 11.70 -9.68 -11.55
N SER A 246 10.79 -9.75 -10.58
CA SER A 246 10.85 -9.03 -9.29
C SER A 246 12.19 -9.16 -8.56
N ASP A 247 12.72 -10.38 -8.54
CA ASP A 247 13.95 -10.77 -7.85
C ASP A 247 15.05 -11.22 -8.82
N LEU A 248 14.82 -11.04 -10.14
CA LEU A 248 15.76 -11.44 -11.19
C LEU A 248 16.74 -10.32 -11.52
N ASP A 249 16.24 -9.12 -11.85
CA ASP A 249 17.07 -7.94 -12.09
C ASP A 249 16.33 -6.64 -11.71
N ILE A 250 16.94 -5.87 -10.82
CA ILE A 250 16.35 -4.64 -10.26
C ILE A 250 16.10 -3.58 -11.34
N ALA A 251 17.02 -3.42 -12.30
CA ALA A 251 16.91 -2.37 -13.31
C ALA A 251 15.83 -2.71 -14.34
N LEU A 252 15.77 -3.97 -14.77
CA LEU A 252 14.72 -4.50 -15.64
C LEU A 252 13.35 -4.31 -15.00
N HIS A 253 13.21 -4.69 -13.73
CA HIS A 253 11.96 -4.59 -12.99
C HIS A 253 11.48 -3.13 -12.87
N ALA A 254 12.37 -2.22 -12.47
CA ALA A 254 12.05 -0.80 -12.38
C ALA A 254 11.63 -0.19 -13.73
N ASN A 255 12.37 -0.50 -14.81
CA ASN A 255 12.08 0.04 -16.13
C ASN A 255 10.76 -0.48 -16.70
N THR A 256 10.46 -1.77 -16.49
CA THR A 256 9.20 -2.38 -16.93
C THR A 256 8.00 -1.75 -16.22
N TRP A 257 8.08 -1.58 -14.90
CA TRP A 257 7.05 -0.87 -14.13
C TRP A 257 6.89 0.58 -14.55
N LYS A 258 8.01 1.29 -14.72
CA LYS A 258 7.99 2.69 -15.15
C LYS A 258 7.27 2.83 -16.49
N PHE A 259 7.51 1.91 -17.43
CA PHE A 259 6.85 1.91 -18.72
C PHE A 259 5.36 1.55 -18.60
N LEU A 260 5.02 0.49 -17.86
CA LEU A 260 3.64 0.05 -17.62
C LEU A 260 2.77 1.21 -17.09
N ILE A 261 3.25 1.89 -16.05
CA ILE A 261 2.53 3.03 -15.45
C ILE A 261 2.49 4.21 -16.41
N LYS A 262 3.57 4.48 -17.15
CA LYS A 262 3.59 5.52 -18.19
C LYS A 262 2.52 5.27 -19.24
N GLN A 263 2.37 4.06 -19.77
CA GLN A 263 1.35 3.76 -20.80
C GLN A 263 -0.07 3.81 -20.22
N SER A 264 -0.26 3.31 -18.99
CA SER A 264 -1.55 3.40 -18.29
C SER A 264 -2.03 4.84 -18.17
N LEU A 265 -1.11 5.77 -17.90
CA LEU A 265 -1.41 7.21 -17.77
C LEU A 265 -1.51 7.91 -19.13
N LYS A 266 -0.64 7.57 -20.09
CA LYS A 266 -0.64 8.14 -21.45
C LYS A 266 -2.00 7.97 -22.12
N TYR A 267 -2.64 6.82 -21.91
CA TYR A 267 -3.94 6.47 -22.51
C TYR A 267 -5.07 6.36 -21.49
N GLN A 268 -4.94 7.03 -20.33
CA GLN A 268 -5.84 6.89 -19.18
C GLN A 268 -7.32 6.86 -19.56
N SER A 269 -7.82 7.85 -20.29
CA SER A 269 -9.25 7.97 -20.62
C SER A 269 -9.81 6.84 -21.48
N LEU A 270 -8.94 6.09 -22.17
CA LEU A 270 -9.34 4.96 -23.02
C LEU A 270 -9.25 3.63 -22.25
N VAL A 271 -8.21 3.48 -21.43
CA VAL A 271 -7.91 2.19 -20.79
C VAL A 271 -8.44 2.05 -19.37
N GLU A 272 -8.80 3.15 -18.67
CA GLU A 272 -9.12 3.12 -17.24
C GLU A 272 -10.24 2.14 -16.86
N GLU A 273 -11.29 1.98 -17.67
CA GLU A 273 -12.36 1.02 -17.36
C GLU A 273 -11.96 -0.44 -17.61
N HIS A 274 -10.91 -0.66 -18.40
CA HIS A 274 -10.45 -1.97 -18.87
C HIS A 274 -9.27 -2.52 -18.05
N LEU A 275 -8.56 -1.65 -17.32
CA LEU A 275 -7.41 -2.07 -16.52
C LEU A 275 -7.85 -2.89 -15.30
N HIS A 276 -7.16 -4.00 -15.05
CA HIS A 276 -7.26 -4.76 -13.80
C HIS A 276 -6.60 -4.01 -12.64
N HIS A 277 -7.21 -2.91 -12.20
CA HIS A 277 -6.68 -2.04 -11.16
C HIS A 277 -6.33 -2.77 -9.86
N LYS A 278 -7.09 -3.82 -9.51
CA LYS A 278 -6.82 -4.68 -8.35
C LYS A 278 -5.44 -5.34 -8.43
N GLU A 279 -5.12 -5.91 -9.59
CA GLU A 279 -3.86 -6.66 -9.80
C GLU A 279 -2.68 -5.70 -9.80
N ILE A 280 -2.82 -4.56 -10.50
CA ILE A 280 -1.81 -3.51 -10.54
C ILE A 280 -1.54 -2.95 -9.13
N SER A 281 -2.59 -2.58 -8.39
CA SER A 281 -2.42 -2.00 -7.06
C SER A 281 -1.86 -3.00 -6.06
N ASN A 282 -2.33 -4.24 -6.08
CA ASN A 282 -1.81 -5.28 -5.19
C ASN A 282 -0.36 -5.59 -5.50
N SER A 283 0.01 -5.70 -6.78
CA SER A 283 1.40 -5.95 -7.17
C SER A 283 2.32 -4.79 -6.76
N LEU A 284 1.87 -3.53 -6.85
CA LEU A 284 2.63 -2.39 -6.31
C LEU A 284 2.79 -2.46 -4.79
N CYS A 285 1.73 -2.82 -4.05
CA CYS A 285 1.79 -3.02 -2.60
C CYS A 285 2.75 -4.16 -2.22
N ASP A 286 2.68 -5.29 -2.92
CA ASP A 286 3.51 -6.47 -2.66
C ASP A 286 4.98 -6.18 -2.96
N ASN A 287 5.28 -5.52 -4.08
CA ASN A 287 6.64 -5.12 -4.44
C ASN A 287 7.22 -4.07 -3.46
N LEU A 288 6.40 -3.15 -2.98
CA LEU A 288 6.78 -2.22 -1.91
C LEU A 288 7.13 -2.98 -0.62
N LEU A 289 6.27 -3.88 -0.18
CA LEU A 289 6.50 -4.67 1.04
C LEU A 289 7.73 -5.58 0.90
N ALA A 290 7.90 -6.25 -0.24
CA ALA A 290 9.04 -7.12 -0.50
C ALA A 290 10.36 -6.33 -0.44
N SER A 291 10.44 -5.19 -1.15
CA SER A 291 11.64 -4.33 -1.10
C SER A 291 11.87 -3.72 0.28
N PHE A 292 10.81 -3.35 1.01
CA PHE A 292 10.92 -2.85 2.38
C PHE A 292 11.44 -3.93 3.35
N ASN A 293 10.90 -5.14 3.31
CA ASN A 293 11.34 -6.25 4.16
C ASN A 293 12.78 -6.67 3.81
N SER A 294 13.13 -6.70 2.53
CA SER A 294 14.51 -6.96 2.09
C SER A 294 15.50 -5.93 2.65
N CYS A 295 15.12 -4.64 2.71
CA CYS A 295 15.93 -3.63 3.40
C CYS A 295 16.12 -3.95 4.89
N LEU A 296 15.08 -4.41 5.59
CA LEU A 296 15.18 -4.78 7.00
C LEU A 296 16.11 -5.99 7.21
N GLU A 297 15.97 -7.02 6.38
CA GLU A 297 16.82 -8.22 6.41
C GLU A 297 18.29 -7.88 6.13
N LEU A 298 18.57 -7.07 5.10
CA LEU A 298 19.92 -6.61 4.79
C LEU A 298 20.52 -5.81 5.95
N ALA A 299 19.73 -4.94 6.58
CA ALA A 299 20.21 -4.17 7.73
C ALA A 299 20.50 -5.05 8.95
N GLU A 300 19.72 -6.10 9.17
CA GLU A 300 19.97 -7.10 10.21
C GLU A 300 21.25 -7.91 9.92
N GLN A 301 21.45 -8.35 8.68
CA GLN A 301 22.68 -9.04 8.25
C GLN A 301 23.92 -8.16 8.45
N MET A 302 23.84 -6.88 8.06
CA MET A 302 24.93 -5.91 8.28
C MET A 302 25.23 -5.70 9.76
N LYS A 303 24.19 -5.72 10.62
CA LYS A 303 24.34 -5.62 12.07
C LYS A 303 25.10 -6.81 12.62
N HIS A 304 24.75 -8.03 12.21
CA HIS A 304 25.42 -9.27 12.62
C HIS A 304 26.86 -9.37 12.13
N ALA A 305 27.14 -8.88 10.92
CA ALA A 305 28.49 -8.85 10.33
C ALA A 305 29.40 -7.75 10.90
N GLY A 306 28.88 -6.86 11.76
CA GLY A 306 29.65 -5.73 12.31
C GLY A 306 29.97 -4.62 11.28
N LEU A 307 29.23 -4.55 10.17
CA LEU A 307 29.47 -3.63 9.04
C LEU A 307 28.67 -2.31 9.14
N GLN A 308 28.20 -1.96 10.33
CA GLN A 308 27.19 -0.90 10.54
C GLN A 308 27.66 0.49 10.08
N GLU A 309 28.97 0.77 10.14
CA GLU A 309 29.60 2.04 9.77
C GLU A 309 30.29 2.00 8.39
N ALA A 310 30.36 0.83 7.76
CA ALA A 310 31.04 0.61 6.49
C ALA A 310 30.17 1.01 5.29
N THR A 311 29.95 2.31 5.10
CA THR A 311 29.13 2.90 4.02
C THR A 311 29.60 2.58 2.59
N GLN A 312 30.78 1.96 2.42
CA GLN A 312 31.28 1.52 1.11
C GLN A 312 31.16 0.00 0.88
N SER A 313 30.62 -0.76 1.83
CA SER A 313 30.49 -2.21 1.72
C SER A 313 29.52 -2.59 0.57
N PRO A 314 29.71 -3.77 -0.06
CA PRO A 314 28.80 -4.24 -1.09
C PRO A 314 27.38 -4.44 -0.56
N GLU A 315 27.22 -4.87 0.69
CA GLU A 315 25.93 -5.04 1.38
C GLU A 315 25.21 -3.69 1.55
N TYR A 316 25.92 -2.65 1.95
CA TYR A 316 25.34 -1.31 2.07
C TYR A 316 24.89 -0.78 0.70
N LYS A 317 25.69 -0.97 -0.35
CA LYS A 317 25.30 -0.59 -1.72
C LYS A 317 24.06 -1.34 -2.19
N LEU A 318 23.93 -2.62 -1.82
CA LEU A 318 22.73 -3.41 -2.11
C LEU A 318 21.51 -2.90 -1.32
N PHE A 319 21.68 -2.58 -0.03
CA PHE A 319 20.65 -1.94 0.78
C PHE A 319 20.17 -0.63 0.14
N GLN A 320 21.07 0.24 -0.30
CA GLN A 320 20.71 1.51 -0.94
C GLN A 320 19.96 1.32 -2.26
N LYS A 321 20.34 0.32 -3.06
CA LYS A 321 19.60 -0.03 -4.29
C LYS A 321 18.19 -0.50 -3.96
N THR A 322 18.06 -1.35 -2.94
CA THR A 322 16.76 -1.88 -2.49
C THR A 322 15.88 -0.78 -1.88
N ALA A 323 16.45 0.13 -1.11
CA ALA A 323 15.75 1.28 -0.55
C ALA A 323 15.25 2.24 -1.64
N LYS A 324 16.02 2.41 -2.72
CA LYS A 324 15.56 3.16 -3.91
C LYS A 324 14.38 2.47 -4.60
N MET A 325 14.36 1.15 -4.67
CA MET A 325 13.22 0.38 -5.19
C MET A 325 11.97 0.54 -4.31
N CYS A 326 12.14 0.43 -3.00
CA CYS A 326 11.08 0.70 -2.03
C CYS A 326 10.47 2.10 -2.25
N ARG A 327 11.31 3.14 -2.35
CA ARG A 327 10.86 4.50 -2.68
C ARG A 327 10.15 4.59 -4.03
N PHE A 328 10.68 3.91 -5.05
CA PHE A 328 10.08 3.89 -6.37
C PHE A 328 8.66 3.32 -6.33
N PHE A 329 8.46 2.16 -5.71
CA PHE A 329 7.13 1.54 -5.61
C PHE A 329 6.17 2.37 -4.77
N ALA A 330 6.61 2.91 -3.64
CA ALA A 330 5.77 3.76 -2.81
C ALA A 330 5.29 5.01 -3.56
N ASN A 331 6.21 5.73 -4.24
CA ASN A 331 5.85 6.89 -5.04
C ASN A 331 4.96 6.55 -6.24
N THR A 332 5.23 5.41 -6.88
CA THR A 332 4.42 4.90 -7.99
C THR A 332 3.01 4.58 -7.54
N LEU A 333 2.84 3.95 -6.37
CA LEU A 333 1.55 3.67 -5.78
C LEU A 333 0.79 4.95 -5.45
N VAL A 334 1.45 5.95 -4.86
CA VAL A 334 0.84 7.28 -4.59
C VAL A 334 0.35 7.92 -5.88
N HIS A 335 1.18 7.90 -6.92
CA HIS A 335 0.83 8.49 -8.21
C HIS A 335 -0.33 7.73 -8.86
N TYR A 336 -0.28 6.40 -8.89
CA TYR A 336 -1.33 5.57 -9.46
C TYR A 336 -2.67 5.77 -8.72
N LEU A 337 -2.62 5.86 -7.39
CA LEU A 337 -3.81 6.13 -6.59
C LEU A 337 -4.42 7.51 -6.86
N LYS A 338 -3.58 8.53 -7.05
CA LYS A 338 -4.03 9.88 -7.40
C LYS A 338 -4.78 9.89 -8.74
N GLU A 339 -4.22 9.25 -9.77
CA GLU A 339 -4.77 9.33 -11.14
C GLU A 339 -5.97 8.37 -11.33
N PHE A 340 -5.99 7.21 -10.68
CA PHE A 340 -7.05 6.19 -10.81
C PHE A 340 -7.94 6.03 -9.56
N LYS A 341 -8.09 7.11 -8.77
CA LYS A 341 -8.73 7.09 -7.43
C LYS A 341 -10.09 6.39 -7.38
N TYR A 342 -10.95 6.59 -8.40
CA TYR A 342 -12.32 6.07 -8.42
C TYR A 342 -12.36 4.54 -8.46
N PHE A 343 -11.45 3.93 -9.23
CA PHE A 343 -11.35 2.47 -9.37
C PHE A 343 -10.73 1.80 -8.14
N LEU A 344 -9.90 2.53 -7.39
CA LEU A 344 -9.14 2.01 -6.25
C LEU A 344 -9.88 2.10 -4.91
N THR A 345 -11.04 2.77 -4.88
CA THR A 345 -11.90 2.90 -3.69
C THR A 345 -12.24 1.56 -3.03
N LYS A 346 -12.36 0.48 -3.80
CA LYS A 346 -12.70 -0.86 -3.30
C LYS A 346 -11.53 -1.57 -2.59
N PHE A 347 -10.31 -1.04 -2.71
CA PHE A 347 -9.09 -1.67 -2.18
C PHE A 347 -8.53 -0.93 -0.96
N CYS A 348 -9.28 -0.01 -0.37
CA CYS A 348 -8.85 0.77 0.79
C CYS A 348 -8.41 -0.10 2.00
N SER A 349 -8.97 -1.30 2.17
CA SER A 349 -8.52 -2.25 3.20
C SER A 349 -7.10 -2.78 2.96
N CYS A 350 -6.69 -2.92 1.69
CA CYS A 350 -5.32 -3.30 1.33
C CYS A 350 -4.36 -2.16 1.69
N PHE A 351 -4.69 -0.92 1.35
CA PHE A 351 -3.84 0.25 1.68
C PHE A 351 -3.73 0.48 3.19
N HIS A 352 -4.81 0.27 3.94
CA HIS A 352 -4.77 0.32 5.41
C HIS A 352 -3.81 -0.74 5.97
N ARG A 353 -3.90 -1.99 5.49
CA ARG A 353 -2.99 -3.07 5.90
C ARG A 353 -1.53 -2.75 5.56
N LEU A 354 -1.27 -2.29 4.34
CA LEU A 354 0.05 -1.88 3.88
C LEU A 354 0.64 -0.80 4.81
N TYR A 355 -0.13 0.23 5.12
CA TYR A 355 0.28 1.30 6.01
C TYR A 355 0.68 0.74 7.38
N LEU A 356 -0.17 -0.09 7.99
CA LEU A 356 0.11 -0.68 9.31
C LEU A 356 1.36 -1.58 9.30
N GLN A 357 1.54 -2.40 8.25
CA GLN A 357 2.70 -3.28 8.11
C GLN A 357 4.02 -2.52 7.98
N ILE A 358 4.01 -1.34 7.37
CA ILE A 358 5.20 -0.48 7.26
C ILE A 358 5.46 0.25 8.58
N ILE A 359 4.44 0.92 9.15
CA ILE A 359 4.59 1.74 10.36
C ILE A 359 4.97 0.89 11.58
N CYS A 360 4.50 -0.36 11.69
CA CYS A 360 4.87 -1.25 12.80
C CYS A 360 6.37 -1.58 12.86
N LYS A 361 7.11 -1.36 11.76
CA LYS A 361 8.56 -1.57 11.67
C LYS A 361 9.38 -0.32 11.95
N PHE A 362 8.75 0.81 12.27
CA PHE A 362 9.44 2.02 12.70
C PHE A 362 9.27 2.26 14.20
N PRO A 363 10.30 2.81 14.87
CA PRO A 363 10.14 3.32 16.23
C PRO A 363 8.99 4.34 16.29
N PRO A 364 8.18 4.34 17.36
CA PRO A 364 8.45 3.66 18.62
C PRO A 364 7.71 2.32 18.79
N SER A 365 7.26 1.70 17.69
CA SER A 365 6.62 0.38 17.73
C SER A 365 7.56 -0.65 18.37
N LEU A 366 7.04 -1.45 19.30
CA LEU A 366 7.84 -2.44 20.04
C LEU A 366 8.35 -3.58 19.14
N CYS A 367 7.68 -3.80 18.00
CA CYS A 367 8.06 -4.77 16.98
C CYS A 367 9.08 -4.21 15.97
N ALA A 368 9.52 -2.96 16.11
CA ALA A 368 10.45 -2.34 15.19
C ALA A 368 11.88 -2.89 15.39
N PRO A 369 12.57 -3.29 14.31
CA PRO A 369 13.95 -3.73 14.40
C PRO A 369 14.87 -2.57 14.80
N THR A 370 15.94 -2.87 15.56
CA THR A 370 16.95 -1.87 15.91
C THR A 370 17.90 -1.66 14.72
N LEU A 371 17.68 -0.56 14.00
CA LEU A 371 18.49 -0.14 12.85
C LEU A 371 19.49 0.95 13.24
N PRO A 372 20.71 0.97 12.68
CA PRO A 372 21.60 2.11 12.84
C PRO A 372 21.01 3.36 12.16
N LEU A 373 21.42 4.55 12.62
CA LEU A 373 20.77 5.81 12.29
C LEU A 373 20.71 6.08 10.77
N ALA A 374 21.80 5.82 10.05
CA ALA A 374 21.87 6.06 8.61
C ALA A 374 20.84 5.23 7.82
N GLN A 375 20.79 3.92 8.08
CA GLN A 375 19.82 3.01 7.44
C GLN A 375 18.38 3.37 7.84
N SER A 376 18.16 3.73 9.10
CA SER A 376 16.85 4.15 9.61
C SER A 376 16.33 5.39 8.88
N GLU A 377 17.16 6.43 8.72
CA GLU A 377 16.79 7.65 8.00
C GLU A 377 16.58 7.39 6.50
N GLU A 378 17.41 6.56 5.88
CA GLU A 378 17.23 6.20 4.47
C GLU A 378 15.91 5.43 4.25
N LEU A 379 15.56 4.52 5.16
CA LEU A 379 14.32 3.75 5.10
C LEU A 379 13.09 4.60 5.41
N LYS A 380 13.17 5.54 6.36
CA LYS A 380 12.12 6.54 6.59
C LYS A 380 11.88 7.37 5.33
N ALA A 381 12.94 7.83 4.67
CA ALA A 381 12.82 8.57 3.43
C ALA A 381 12.32 7.72 2.25
N ALA A 382 12.51 6.40 2.29
CA ALA A 382 12.06 5.48 1.25
C ALA A 382 10.59 5.06 1.41
N ALA A 383 10.13 4.80 2.64
CA ALA A 383 8.80 4.26 2.91
C ALA A 383 7.91 5.23 3.69
N LEU A 384 8.37 5.76 4.82
CA LEU A 384 7.54 6.55 5.73
C LEU A 384 7.03 7.85 5.09
N ILE A 385 7.90 8.61 4.43
CA ILE A 385 7.52 9.87 3.76
C ILE A 385 6.49 9.62 2.64
N PRO A 386 6.69 8.66 1.71
CA PRO A 386 5.65 8.32 0.75
C PRO A 386 4.34 7.80 1.35
N MET A 387 4.37 7.12 2.51
CA MET A 387 3.14 6.68 3.18
C MET A 387 2.31 7.86 3.70
N ASP A 388 2.94 8.96 4.12
CA ASP A 388 2.21 10.20 4.46
C ASP A 388 1.56 10.82 3.22
N ALA A 389 2.25 10.81 2.09
CA ALA A 389 1.67 11.25 0.81
C ALA A 389 0.54 10.34 0.32
N LEU A 390 0.66 9.02 0.55
CA LEU A 390 -0.40 8.04 0.28
C LEU A 390 -1.64 8.34 1.11
N LEU A 391 -1.46 8.62 2.40
CA LEU A 391 -2.56 8.97 3.30
C LEU A 391 -3.32 10.20 2.80
N LEU A 392 -2.63 11.26 2.38
CA LEU A 392 -3.26 12.46 1.82
C LEU A 392 -4.18 12.16 0.64
N GLN A 393 -3.79 11.23 -0.25
CA GLN A 393 -4.62 10.84 -1.38
C GLN A 393 -5.82 9.96 -0.98
N LEU A 394 -5.72 9.25 0.14
CA LEU A 394 -6.77 8.38 0.68
C LEU A 394 -7.81 9.13 1.53
N LEU A 395 -7.46 10.27 2.14
CA LEU A 395 -8.36 11.04 3.01
C LEU A 395 -9.74 11.36 2.39
N PRO A 396 -9.86 11.73 1.11
CA PRO A 396 -11.15 12.02 0.51
C PRO A 396 -12.02 10.78 0.22
N LEU A 397 -11.47 9.58 0.35
CA LEU A 397 -12.15 8.34 0.01
C LEU A 397 -12.98 7.84 1.18
N ARG A 398 -14.31 7.90 1.06
CA ARG A 398 -15.24 7.35 2.06
C ARG A 398 -14.94 5.89 2.44
N PRO A 399 -14.68 4.95 1.50
CA PRO A 399 -14.36 3.57 1.86
C PRO A 399 -13.11 3.43 2.72
N PHE A 400 -12.14 4.34 2.60
CA PHE A 400 -10.97 4.36 3.48
C PHE A 400 -11.34 4.80 4.90
N ALA A 401 -12.13 5.86 5.03
CA ALA A 401 -12.65 6.27 6.34
C ALA A 401 -13.50 5.16 6.99
N GLU A 402 -14.30 4.44 6.22
CA GLU A 402 -15.10 3.29 6.71
C GLU A 402 -14.24 2.16 7.25
N VAL A 403 -13.14 1.81 6.58
CA VAL A 403 -12.20 0.80 7.06
C VAL A 403 -11.55 1.23 8.38
N ILE A 404 -11.01 2.45 8.45
CA ILE A 404 -10.17 2.83 9.60
C ILE A 404 -10.96 3.32 10.82
N LEU A 405 -12.19 3.80 10.63
CA LEU A 405 -13.06 4.25 11.73
C LEU A 405 -14.13 3.20 12.09
N GLN A 406 -13.94 1.95 11.68
CA GLN A 406 -14.85 0.85 11.99
C GLN A 406 -14.91 0.60 13.51
N LYS A 407 -16.13 0.49 14.06
CA LYS A 407 -16.36 0.35 15.52
C LYS A 407 -15.69 -0.89 16.11
N ASP A 408 -15.88 -2.04 15.46
CA ASP A 408 -15.38 -3.34 15.92
C ASP A 408 -14.14 -3.78 15.13
N LEU A 409 -13.26 -2.83 14.80
CA LEU A 409 -12.00 -3.12 14.11
C LEU A 409 -11.13 -4.05 14.95
N CYS A 410 -10.86 -5.27 14.46
CA CYS A 410 -9.97 -6.23 15.10
C CYS A 410 -8.57 -6.14 14.49
N LEU A 411 -7.60 -5.66 15.27
CA LEU A 411 -6.20 -5.57 14.86
C LEU A 411 -5.36 -6.59 15.64
N SER A 412 -4.23 -7.00 15.07
CA SER A 412 -3.22 -7.71 15.84
C SER A 412 -2.53 -6.74 16.82
N PRO A 413 -2.00 -7.22 17.97
CA PRO A 413 -1.40 -6.34 18.98
C PRO A 413 -0.30 -5.42 18.45
N GLU A 414 0.50 -5.90 17.50
CA GLU A 414 1.57 -5.14 16.83
C GLU A 414 1.07 -3.95 15.98
N HIS A 415 -0.22 -3.95 15.60
CA HIS A 415 -0.83 -2.92 14.76
C HIS A 415 -1.69 -1.92 15.54
N GLU A 416 -1.93 -2.12 16.84
CA GLU A 416 -2.75 -1.21 17.66
C GLU A 416 -2.09 0.18 17.79
N LEU A 417 -0.80 0.25 18.10
CA LEU A 417 -0.06 1.52 18.12
C LEU A 417 0.05 2.16 16.73
N PRO A 418 0.50 1.46 15.67
CA PRO A 418 0.48 1.99 14.30
C PRO A 418 -0.87 2.57 13.86
N HIS A 419 -1.97 1.92 14.24
CA HIS A 419 -3.31 2.43 13.95
C HIS A 419 -3.65 3.68 14.76
N CYS A 420 -3.27 3.74 16.03
CA CYS A 420 -3.44 4.95 16.83
C CYS A 420 -2.64 6.13 16.25
N LEU A 421 -1.41 5.88 15.79
CA LEU A 421 -0.57 6.90 15.14
C LEU A 421 -1.10 7.29 13.76
N LEU A 422 -1.71 6.37 13.01
CA LEU A 422 -2.44 6.67 11.78
C LEU A 422 -3.57 7.68 12.04
N LEU A 423 -4.40 7.47 13.08
CA LEU A 423 -5.49 8.39 13.41
C LEU A 423 -4.96 9.78 13.84
N VAL A 424 -3.83 9.84 14.54
CA VAL A 424 -3.15 11.10 14.87
C VAL A 424 -2.63 11.80 13.61
N ASN A 425 -2.08 11.05 12.66
CA ASN A 425 -1.60 11.61 11.39
C ASN A 425 -2.75 12.15 10.54
N VAL A 426 -3.86 11.41 10.45
CA VAL A 426 -5.12 11.89 9.84
C VAL A 426 -5.54 13.22 10.49
N LEU A 427 -5.57 13.29 11.83
CA LEU A 427 -5.94 14.49 12.56
C LEU A 427 -5.06 15.71 12.20
N GLY A 428 -3.76 15.50 12.03
CA GLY A 428 -2.82 16.55 11.62
C GLY A 428 -3.05 17.03 10.19
N GLN A 429 -3.33 16.11 9.27
CA GLN A 429 -3.52 16.40 7.85
C GLN A 429 -4.89 17.01 7.53
N LEU A 430 -5.92 16.74 8.34
CA LEU A 430 -7.29 17.23 8.10
C LEU A 430 -7.40 18.75 8.05
N SER A 431 -6.58 19.48 8.82
CA SER A 431 -6.62 20.96 8.85
C SER A 431 -6.45 21.61 7.46
N SER A 432 -5.83 20.91 6.51
CA SER A 432 -5.60 21.36 5.13
C SER A 432 -6.65 20.90 4.12
N GLN A 433 -7.64 20.12 4.55
CA GLN A 433 -8.59 19.44 3.67
C GLN A 433 -9.90 20.24 3.48
N PRO A 434 -10.63 20.04 2.36
CA PRO A 434 -11.90 20.70 2.12
C PRO A 434 -13.01 20.21 3.06
N GLU A 435 -14.07 21.01 3.22
CA GLU A 435 -15.15 20.78 4.19
C GLU A 435 -15.82 19.40 4.07
N GLU A 436 -15.99 18.89 2.84
CA GLU A 436 -16.57 17.55 2.61
C GLU A 436 -15.72 16.43 3.23
N VAL A 437 -14.40 16.58 3.20
CA VAL A 437 -13.47 15.64 3.84
C VAL A 437 -13.55 15.81 5.36
N LEU A 438 -13.56 17.04 5.88
CA LEU A 438 -13.76 17.26 7.33
C LEU A 438 -15.05 16.60 7.83
N LYS A 439 -16.15 16.77 7.11
CA LYS A 439 -17.45 16.18 7.44
C LYS A 439 -17.37 14.67 7.44
N LEU A 440 -16.77 14.07 6.40
CA LEU A 440 -16.55 12.63 6.33
C LEU A 440 -15.86 12.12 7.60
N TRP A 441 -14.80 12.76 8.07
CA TRP A 441 -14.02 12.27 9.21
C TRP A 441 -14.63 12.58 10.58
N TYR A 442 -15.15 13.79 10.79
CA TYR A 442 -15.59 14.23 12.11
C TYR A 442 -16.97 13.70 12.52
N THR A 443 -17.93 13.53 11.60
CA THR A 443 -19.33 13.28 12.03
C THR A 443 -19.66 11.81 12.34
N GLY A 444 -18.83 10.85 11.93
CA GLY A 444 -19.21 9.43 11.93
C GLY A 444 -20.34 9.11 10.94
N SER A 445 -20.98 7.95 11.08
CA SER A 445 -22.18 7.56 10.33
C SER A 445 -23.39 8.38 10.78
N GLN A 446 -24.15 8.89 9.81
CA GLN A 446 -25.34 9.71 10.08
C GLN A 446 -26.64 8.94 9.86
N PHE A 447 -26.60 7.89 9.04
CA PHE A 447 -27.77 7.11 8.65
C PHE A 447 -27.57 5.63 8.99
N SER A 448 -28.68 4.93 9.25
CA SER A 448 -28.67 3.50 9.60
C SER A 448 -28.22 2.59 8.45
N GLU A 449 -28.38 3.07 7.21
CA GLU A 449 -28.02 2.36 5.97
C GLU A 449 -26.52 2.45 5.64
N GLU A 450 -25.78 3.34 6.30
CA GLU A 450 -24.34 3.51 6.08
C GLU A 450 -23.53 2.42 6.79
N THR A 451 -22.36 2.08 6.23
CA THR A 451 -21.34 1.33 6.96
C THR A 451 -21.03 2.05 8.27
N LEU A 452 -21.15 1.34 9.40
CA LEU A 452 -20.99 1.93 10.73
C LEU A 452 -19.56 2.44 10.94
N ARG A 453 -19.47 3.74 11.22
CA ARG A 453 -18.24 4.50 11.31
C ARG A 453 -18.29 5.44 12.50
N LEU A 454 -17.27 5.34 13.35
CA LEU A 454 -17.14 6.21 14.51
C LEU A 454 -16.70 7.63 14.08
N PRO A 455 -17.10 8.69 14.79
CA PRO A 455 -16.43 9.97 14.75
C PRO A 455 -14.92 9.82 15.02
N LEU A 456 -14.08 10.60 14.33
CA LEU A 456 -12.62 10.50 14.44
C LEU A 456 -12.12 10.58 15.90
N TYR A 457 -12.63 11.51 16.71
CA TYR A 457 -12.22 11.63 18.11
C TYR A 457 -12.56 10.39 18.93
N GLN A 458 -13.75 9.82 18.73
CA GLN A 458 -14.16 8.59 19.41
C GLN A 458 -13.29 7.40 18.99
N ALA A 459 -12.97 7.29 17.70
CA ALA A 459 -12.05 6.27 17.20
C ALA A 459 -10.65 6.43 17.82
N LEU A 460 -10.16 7.66 17.94
CA LEU A 460 -8.84 7.94 18.51
C LEU A 460 -8.78 7.63 20.01
N PHE A 461 -9.79 8.00 20.80
CA PHE A 461 -9.89 7.57 22.20
C PHE A 461 -9.95 6.04 22.33
N THR A 462 -10.72 5.39 21.46
CA THR A 462 -10.83 3.93 21.43
C THR A 462 -9.50 3.27 21.08
N SER A 463 -8.77 3.80 20.10
CA SER A 463 -7.46 3.30 19.69
C SER A 463 -6.42 3.52 20.78
N PHE A 464 -6.39 4.69 21.43
CA PHE A 464 -5.52 4.95 22.57
C PHE A 464 -5.73 3.95 23.71
N ARG A 465 -7.00 3.61 23.99
CA ARG A 465 -7.32 2.57 24.98
C ARG A 465 -6.74 1.20 24.60
N ARG A 466 -6.71 0.85 23.32
CA ARG A 466 -6.20 -0.44 22.84
C ARG A 466 -4.68 -0.55 22.87
N CYS A 467 -3.95 0.58 22.85
CA CYS A 467 -2.49 0.64 23.06
C CYS A 467 -2.08 0.34 24.51
N ASN A 468 -2.54 -0.78 25.07
CA ASN A 468 -2.30 -1.13 26.49
C ASN A 468 -0.82 -1.30 26.79
N THR A 469 -0.08 -1.97 25.90
CA THR A 469 1.34 -2.26 26.08
C THR A 469 2.16 -0.97 26.11
N GLU A 470 1.95 -0.09 25.14
CA GLU A 470 2.70 1.17 24.97
C GLU A 470 2.35 2.23 26.02
N ARG A 471 1.16 2.13 26.64
CA ARG A 471 0.78 2.95 27.79
C ARG A 471 1.44 2.47 29.08
N GLN A 472 1.68 1.17 29.22
CA GLN A 472 2.32 0.58 30.41
C GLN A 472 3.85 0.64 30.33
N VAL A 473 4.41 0.39 29.14
CA VAL A 473 5.83 0.49 28.83
C VAL A 473 6.01 1.77 28.02
N PRO A 474 6.43 2.89 28.63
CA PRO A 474 6.38 4.20 27.99
C PRO A 474 7.24 4.22 26.73
N VAL A 475 6.56 4.14 25.59
CA VAL A 475 7.14 4.48 24.30
C VAL A 475 7.38 5.98 24.22
N LEU A 476 8.49 6.35 23.61
CA LEU A 476 8.90 7.74 23.47
C LEU A 476 8.64 8.21 22.03
N LEU A 477 7.83 9.25 21.91
CA LEU A 477 7.47 9.89 20.65
C LEU A 477 8.12 11.27 20.57
N PRO A 478 8.40 11.79 19.37
CA PRO A 478 8.84 13.16 19.21
C PRO A 478 7.78 14.13 19.73
N GLY A 479 8.19 15.00 20.66
CA GLY A 479 7.40 16.13 21.11
C GLY A 479 7.42 17.30 20.12
N VAL A 480 6.73 18.38 20.47
CA VAL A 480 6.70 19.61 19.67
C VAL A 480 7.91 20.48 20.01
N MET A 481 8.61 20.99 18.99
CA MET A 481 9.67 21.98 19.20
C MET A 481 9.06 23.32 19.63
N MET A 482 9.49 23.84 20.78
CA MET A 482 9.02 25.12 21.32
C MET A 482 10.13 26.17 21.22
N LYS A 483 9.92 27.21 20.39
CA LYS A 483 10.71 28.45 20.35
C LYS A 483 12.21 28.29 20.65
N GLY A 484 12.93 27.55 19.80
CA GLY A 484 14.39 27.40 19.89
C GLY A 484 14.90 26.37 20.89
N GLN A 485 14.01 25.65 21.60
CA GLN A 485 14.38 24.48 22.39
C GLN A 485 14.49 23.22 21.53
N ALA A 486 15.41 22.33 21.90
CA ALA A 486 15.56 21.03 21.27
C ALA A 486 14.25 20.22 21.39
N GLN A 487 13.96 19.41 20.37
CA GLN A 487 12.81 18.50 20.40
C GLN A 487 12.97 17.50 21.54
N VAL A 488 12.00 17.48 22.46
CA VAL A 488 12.01 16.56 23.61
C VAL A 488 11.16 15.34 23.29
N ASN A 489 11.59 14.17 23.74
CA ASN A 489 10.81 12.94 23.67
C ASN A 489 9.73 12.90 24.76
N VAL A 490 8.51 12.54 24.39
CA VAL A 490 7.33 12.56 25.26
C VAL A 490 6.63 11.20 25.26
N SER A 491 5.84 10.93 26.30
CA SER A 491 5.02 9.71 26.37
C SER A 491 3.91 9.70 25.32
N LEU A 492 3.36 8.51 25.03
CA LEU A 492 2.19 8.36 24.16
C LEU A 492 1.01 9.24 24.58
N HIS A 493 0.71 9.29 25.88
CA HIS A 493 -0.35 10.14 26.42
C HIS A 493 -0.11 11.62 26.11
N GLN A 494 1.09 12.13 26.38
CA GLN A 494 1.42 13.53 26.13
C GLN A 494 1.42 13.85 24.63
N HIS A 495 1.94 12.95 23.80
CA HIS A 495 1.93 13.12 22.34
C HIS A 495 0.50 13.26 21.82
N ILE A 496 -0.39 12.32 22.15
CA ILE A 496 -1.79 12.34 21.70
C ILE A 496 -2.55 13.54 22.28
N CYS A 497 -2.36 13.83 23.57
CA CYS A 497 -3.01 14.97 24.23
C CYS A 497 -2.67 16.29 23.52
N VAL A 498 -1.40 16.53 23.19
CA VAL A 498 -0.99 17.75 22.48
C VAL A 498 -1.59 17.83 21.08
N GLN A 499 -1.61 16.71 20.33
CA GLN A 499 -2.20 16.70 18.98
C GLN A 499 -3.71 16.91 18.99
N LEU A 500 -4.42 16.28 19.93
CA LEU A 500 -5.84 16.53 20.17
C LEU A 500 -6.10 18.00 20.53
N CYS A 501 -5.34 18.56 21.47
CA CYS A 501 -5.49 19.96 21.87
C CYS A 501 -5.25 20.92 20.69
N ALA A 502 -4.18 20.69 19.90
CA ALA A 502 -3.87 21.50 18.73
C ALA A 502 -5.00 21.45 17.69
N ASN A 503 -5.56 20.27 17.43
CA ASN A 503 -6.66 20.12 16.49
C ASN A 503 -7.97 20.73 17.02
N VAL A 504 -8.28 20.56 18.32
CA VAL A 504 -9.45 21.20 18.95
C VAL A 504 -9.38 22.73 18.85
N ALA A 505 -8.19 23.32 19.01
CA ALA A 505 -8.00 24.76 18.84
C ALA A 505 -8.28 25.25 17.40
N ALA A 506 -8.15 24.37 16.40
CA ALA A 506 -8.40 24.65 14.99
C ALA A 506 -9.75 24.09 14.48
N LEU A 507 -10.57 23.49 15.35
CA LEU A 507 -11.79 22.79 14.96
C LEU A 507 -12.89 23.76 14.52
N PRO A 508 -13.52 23.57 13.34
CA PRO A 508 -14.67 24.37 12.96
C PRO A 508 -15.87 24.19 13.93
N PRO A 509 -16.61 25.26 14.26
CA PRO A 509 -17.71 25.20 15.22
C PRO A 509 -18.79 24.15 14.92
N ALA A 510 -19.01 23.83 13.64
CA ALA A 510 -19.98 22.83 13.21
C ALA A 510 -19.74 21.42 13.78
N TYR A 511 -18.49 21.09 14.13
CA TYR A 511 -18.10 19.77 14.64
C TYR A 511 -17.96 19.73 16.16
N PHE A 512 -18.12 20.87 16.84
CA PHE A 512 -17.97 20.97 18.29
C PHE A 512 -18.97 20.10 19.08
N PRO A 513 -20.26 20.01 18.70
CA PRO A 513 -21.21 19.13 19.40
C PRO A 513 -20.79 17.65 19.36
N VAL A 514 -20.18 17.22 18.25
CA VAL A 514 -19.67 15.85 18.10
C VAL A 514 -18.46 15.62 19.01
N LEU A 515 -17.56 16.60 19.11
CA LEU A 515 -16.44 16.57 20.05
C LEU A 515 -16.93 16.44 21.50
N GLU A 516 -17.93 17.21 21.91
CA GLU A 516 -18.50 17.14 23.27
C GLU A 516 -19.08 15.75 23.57
N CYS A 517 -19.81 15.15 22.62
CA CYS A 517 -20.30 13.78 22.75
C CYS A 517 -19.14 12.78 22.91
N CYS A 518 -18.09 12.92 22.09
CA CYS A 518 -16.90 12.08 22.18
C CYS A 518 -16.19 12.21 23.54
N PHE A 519 -16.14 13.41 24.12
CA PHE A 519 -15.57 13.61 25.45
C PHE A 519 -16.40 12.91 26.54
N VAL A 520 -17.73 13.02 26.47
CA VAL A 520 -18.62 12.34 27.43
C VAL A 520 -18.42 10.82 27.35
N ASP A 521 -18.44 10.26 26.14
CA ASP A 521 -18.21 8.82 25.93
C ASP A 521 -16.84 8.38 26.46
N ALA A 522 -15.80 9.16 26.16
CA ALA A 522 -14.44 8.85 26.59
C ALA A 522 -14.22 9.05 28.10
N LEU A 523 -14.97 9.93 28.76
CA LEU A 523 -14.90 10.13 30.21
C LEU A 523 -15.63 9.03 30.98
N LEU A 524 -16.79 8.59 30.46
CA LEU A 524 -17.67 7.63 31.12
C LEU A 524 -17.27 6.16 30.92
N GLN A 525 -16.18 5.89 30.22
CA GLN A 525 -15.65 4.53 30.06
C GLN A 525 -14.86 4.05 31.28
N ALA A 526 -14.65 2.73 31.38
CA ALA A 526 -13.97 2.09 32.50
C ALA A 526 -12.44 2.32 32.54
N ASP A 527 -11.81 2.60 31.39
CA ASP A 527 -10.36 2.81 31.31
C ASP A 527 -9.97 4.22 31.80
N THR A 528 -9.38 4.29 32.99
CA THR A 528 -9.01 5.56 33.66
C THR A 528 -7.99 6.39 32.88
N GLN A 529 -7.06 5.76 32.17
CA GLN A 529 -6.05 6.49 31.38
C GLN A 529 -6.68 7.22 30.19
N THR A 530 -7.67 6.61 29.52
CA THR A 530 -8.41 7.26 28.44
C THR A 530 -9.36 8.33 28.97
N ALA A 531 -10.00 8.09 30.11
CA ALA A 531 -10.79 9.12 30.80
C ALA A 531 -9.93 10.32 31.25
N LEU A 532 -8.68 10.07 31.67
CA LEU A 532 -7.71 11.13 32.00
C LEU A 532 -7.30 11.92 30.76
N LEU A 533 -7.00 11.24 29.64
CA LEU A 533 -6.73 11.89 28.36
C LEU A 533 -7.89 12.79 27.93
N ALA A 534 -9.13 12.28 27.99
CA ALA A 534 -10.32 13.07 27.70
C ALA A 534 -10.46 14.27 28.66
N THR A 535 -10.20 14.06 29.96
CA THR A 535 -10.20 15.12 30.98
C THR A 535 -9.18 16.22 30.65
N ASP A 536 -7.96 15.85 30.25
CA ASP A 536 -6.90 16.79 29.92
C ASP A 536 -7.24 17.64 28.70
N VAL A 537 -7.71 17.00 27.63
CA VAL A 537 -8.11 17.69 26.40
C VAL A 537 -9.32 18.58 26.66
N TRP A 538 -10.33 18.11 27.40
CA TRP A 538 -11.51 18.91 27.74
C TRP A 538 -11.17 20.10 28.65
N CYS A 539 -10.26 19.93 29.61
CA CYS A 539 -9.73 21.05 30.40
C CYS A 539 -8.98 22.06 29.53
N PHE A 540 -8.22 21.60 28.53
CA PHE A 540 -7.62 22.49 27.54
C PHE A 540 -8.68 23.26 26.76
N THR A 541 -9.74 22.59 26.27
CA THR A 541 -10.85 23.24 25.57
C THR A 541 -11.50 24.33 26.42
N ALA A 542 -11.79 24.05 27.69
CA ALA A 542 -12.38 25.00 28.62
C ALA A 542 -11.45 26.19 28.91
N ARG A 543 -10.13 25.97 28.96
CA ARG A 543 -9.14 27.03 29.17
C ARG A 543 -8.87 27.87 27.92
N TYR A 544 -8.88 27.24 26.75
CA TYR A 544 -8.61 27.88 25.47
C TYR A 544 -9.83 28.66 24.94
N GLY A 545 -11.04 28.15 25.21
CA GLY A 545 -12.29 28.80 24.87
C GLY A 545 -12.65 29.98 25.78
N THR A 546 -13.89 30.45 25.66
CA THR A 546 -14.37 31.58 26.47
C THR A 546 -14.75 31.15 27.88
N ALA A 547 -14.80 32.12 28.79
CA ALA A 547 -15.19 31.86 30.18
C ALA A 547 -16.65 31.36 30.28
N GLU A 548 -17.52 31.77 29.36
CA GLU A 548 -18.90 31.29 29.23
C GLU A 548 -18.95 29.84 28.78
N LEU A 549 -18.08 29.42 27.85
CA LEU A 549 -17.97 28.02 27.44
C LEU A 549 -17.51 27.15 28.62
N CYS A 550 -16.51 27.60 29.38
CA CYS A 550 -16.07 26.92 30.59
C CYS A 550 -17.22 26.77 31.60
N LEU A 551 -18.01 27.83 31.84
CA LEU A 551 -19.19 27.75 32.70
C LEU A 551 -20.20 26.73 32.18
N HIS A 552 -20.50 26.74 30.87
CA HIS A 552 -21.44 25.81 30.26
C HIS A 552 -21.03 24.35 30.49
N HIS A 553 -19.76 24.01 30.23
CA HIS A 553 -19.21 22.68 30.48
C HIS A 553 -19.26 22.30 31.96
N VAL A 554 -18.88 23.21 32.86
CA VAL A 554 -18.97 22.94 34.31
C VAL A 554 -20.40 22.66 34.74
N VAL A 555 -21.38 23.41 34.25
CA VAL A 555 -22.81 23.19 34.55
C VAL A 555 -23.27 21.83 34.04
N LEU A 556 -22.91 21.45 32.82
CA LEU A 556 -23.22 20.12 32.26
C LEU A 556 -22.63 19.00 33.12
N ILE A 557 -21.35 19.09 33.47
CA ILE A 557 -20.67 18.09 34.28
C ILE A 557 -21.26 18.05 35.69
N ALA A 558 -21.63 19.19 36.25
CA ALA A 558 -22.29 19.28 37.55
C ALA A 558 -23.63 18.51 37.55
N GLN A 559 -24.43 18.64 36.49
CA GLN A 559 -25.66 17.87 36.31
C GLN A 559 -25.37 16.37 36.20
N LEU A 560 -24.34 15.97 35.45
CA LEU A 560 -23.93 14.57 35.32
C LEU A 560 -23.46 13.98 36.65
N VAL A 561 -22.69 14.73 37.45
CA VAL A 561 -22.28 14.33 38.81
C VAL A 561 -23.50 14.14 39.71
N LYS A 562 -24.49 15.05 39.64
CA LYS A 562 -25.74 14.95 40.41
C LYS A 562 -26.56 13.73 39.99
N ALA A 563 -26.63 13.42 38.69
CA ALA A 563 -27.33 12.25 38.17
C ALA A 563 -26.63 10.93 38.51
N CYS A 564 -25.30 10.94 38.65
CA CYS A 564 -24.49 9.77 38.97
C CYS A 564 -24.42 9.53 40.49
N THR A 565 -25.50 8.99 41.08
CA THR A 565 -25.62 8.78 42.53
C THR A 565 -24.86 7.57 43.07
N ALA A 566 -24.40 6.67 42.19
CA ALA A 566 -23.63 5.48 42.58
C ALA A 566 -22.14 5.80 42.74
N GLU A 567 -21.49 5.17 43.72
CA GLU A 567 -20.02 5.17 43.81
C GLU A 567 -19.46 4.19 42.78
N CYS A 568 -19.14 4.72 41.60
CA CYS A 568 -18.56 3.98 40.49
C CYS A 568 -17.44 4.78 39.82
N TYR A 569 -16.71 4.15 38.89
CA TYR A 569 -15.64 4.80 38.15
C TYR A 569 -16.14 6.02 37.37
N GLN A 570 -17.37 6.03 36.85
CA GLN A 570 -17.94 7.21 36.18
C GLN A 570 -18.05 8.40 37.14
N SER A 571 -18.56 8.18 38.36
CA SER A 571 -18.67 9.23 39.39
C SER A 571 -17.30 9.78 39.76
N PHE A 572 -16.28 8.92 39.79
CA PHE A 572 -14.90 9.32 40.04
C PHE A 572 -14.32 10.17 38.90
N HIS A 573 -14.44 9.74 37.64
CA HIS A 573 -13.95 10.48 36.47
C HIS A 573 -14.66 11.85 36.33
N LEU A 574 -15.99 11.88 36.46
CA LEU A 574 -16.79 13.12 36.44
C LEU A 574 -16.36 14.07 37.57
N GLY A 575 -16.17 13.56 38.78
CA GLY A 575 -15.70 14.34 39.92
C GLY A 575 -14.30 14.92 39.71
N LEU A 576 -13.39 14.15 39.11
CA LEU A 576 -12.04 14.60 38.77
C LEU A 576 -12.07 15.75 37.74
N LEU A 577 -12.87 15.61 36.68
CA LEU A 577 -13.03 16.65 35.67
C LEU A 577 -13.63 17.93 36.26
N LEU A 578 -14.74 17.81 37.00
CA LEU A 578 -15.38 18.94 37.67
C LEU A 578 -14.40 19.70 38.55
N LYS A 579 -13.68 18.97 39.40
CA LYS A 579 -12.67 19.53 40.30
C LYS A 579 -11.64 20.36 39.55
N ARG A 580 -11.20 19.92 38.37
CA ARG A 580 -10.21 20.64 37.55
C ARG A 580 -10.81 21.84 36.82
N MET A 581 -12.03 21.72 36.29
CA MET A 581 -12.66 22.81 35.56
C MET A 581 -13.08 23.98 36.46
N VAL A 582 -13.47 23.73 37.72
CA VAL A 582 -13.80 24.82 38.66
C VAL A 582 -12.59 25.75 38.91
N PHE A 583 -11.35 25.23 38.85
CA PHE A 583 -10.13 26.05 38.92
C PHE A 583 -9.95 26.98 37.71
N LEU A 584 -10.58 26.68 36.57
CA LEU A 584 -10.47 27.45 35.34
C LEU A 584 -11.53 28.56 35.26
N MET A 585 -12.55 28.52 36.11
CA MET A 585 -13.63 29.50 36.13
C MET A 585 -13.19 30.85 36.68
N THR A 586 -13.80 31.93 36.18
CA THR A 586 -13.66 33.26 36.80
C THR A 586 -14.47 33.34 38.09
N PRO A 587 -14.15 34.26 39.02
CA PRO A 587 -14.91 34.44 40.26
C PRO A 587 -16.42 34.68 40.04
N ILE A 588 -16.78 35.45 39.01
CA ILE A 588 -18.18 35.74 38.65
C ILE A 588 -18.91 34.45 38.26
N HIS A 589 -18.31 33.63 37.40
CA HIS A 589 -18.93 32.37 36.96
C HIS A 589 -18.98 31.34 38.10
N GLN A 590 -18.04 31.37 39.06
CA GLN A 590 -18.14 30.52 40.25
C GLN A 590 -19.34 30.91 41.13
N MET A 591 -19.63 32.20 41.30
CA MET A 591 -20.84 32.65 41.99
C MET A 591 -22.12 32.25 41.24
N GLU A 592 -22.08 32.25 39.91
CA GLU A 592 -23.19 31.74 39.11
C GLU A 592 -23.39 30.23 39.31
N LEU A 593 -22.31 29.45 39.40
CA LEU A 593 -22.39 28.02 39.72
C LEU A 593 -23.04 27.78 41.09
N VAL A 594 -22.65 28.56 42.11
CA VAL A 594 -23.27 28.52 43.45
C VAL A 594 -24.77 28.84 43.37
N THR A 595 -25.14 29.83 42.56
CA THR A 595 -26.54 30.23 42.38
C THR A 595 -27.37 29.15 41.68
N ARG A 596 -26.79 28.47 40.67
CA ARG A 596 -27.47 27.40 39.92
C ARG A 596 -27.55 26.08 40.68
N PHE A 597 -26.58 25.79 41.54
CA PHE A 597 -26.55 24.60 42.39
C PHE A 597 -26.37 25.00 43.86
N PRO A 598 -27.41 25.58 44.49
CA PRO A 598 -27.32 26.05 45.86
C PRO A 598 -26.79 24.94 46.80
N PRO A 599 -25.67 25.17 47.52
CA PRO A 599 -25.14 24.19 48.47
C PRO A 599 -26.10 23.91 49.63
N SER A 600 -27.03 24.84 49.89
CA SER A 600 -28.13 24.71 50.84
C SER A 600 -29.19 23.67 50.45
N GLU A 601 -29.14 23.12 49.23
CA GLU A 601 -30.01 22.01 48.81
C GLU A 601 -29.30 20.65 48.94
N VAL A 602 -29.89 19.72 49.69
CA VAL A 602 -29.31 18.39 49.98
C VAL A 602 -29.00 17.60 48.70
N GLU A 603 -29.78 17.79 47.63
CA GLU A 603 -29.57 17.13 46.35
C GLU A 603 -28.31 17.57 45.62
N ASN A 604 -27.79 18.75 45.93
CA ASN A 604 -26.58 19.31 45.33
C ASN A 604 -25.33 18.97 46.14
N LEU A 605 -25.45 18.37 47.33
CA LEU A 605 -24.29 17.97 48.14
C LEU A 605 -23.31 17.01 47.43
N PRO A 606 -23.76 16.03 46.61
CA PRO A 606 -22.84 15.17 45.85
C PRO A 606 -21.90 15.97 44.93
N LEU A 607 -22.38 17.09 44.37
CA LEU A 607 -21.60 18.00 43.55
C LEU A 607 -20.48 18.64 44.38
N TRP A 608 -20.87 19.30 45.48
CA TRP A 608 -19.94 20.07 46.30
C TRP A 608 -18.88 19.20 46.95
N ARG A 609 -19.19 17.94 47.31
CA ARG A 609 -18.19 16.96 47.78
C ARG A 609 -17.05 16.68 46.78
N ARG A 610 -17.25 16.95 45.49
CA ARG A 610 -16.22 16.77 44.45
C ARG A 610 -15.40 18.04 44.22
N VAL A 611 -15.90 19.21 44.65
CA VAL A 611 -15.23 20.50 44.48
C VAL A 611 -14.30 20.76 45.67
N LEU A 612 -13.06 21.16 45.38
CA LEU A 612 -12.16 21.58 46.45
C LEU A 612 -12.42 23.03 46.85
N PRO A 613 -12.54 23.36 48.15
CA PRO A 613 -12.71 24.75 48.60
C PRO A 613 -11.62 25.69 48.07
N ARG A 614 -10.37 25.21 47.99
CA ARG A 614 -9.23 25.97 47.45
C ARG A 614 -9.35 26.34 45.96
N ALA A 615 -10.25 25.68 45.20
CA ALA A 615 -10.51 26.02 43.80
C ALA A 615 -11.44 27.23 43.65
N LEU A 616 -12.19 27.56 44.70
CA LEU A 616 -13.13 28.66 44.71
C LEU A 616 -12.44 29.97 45.09
N SER A 617 -12.91 31.07 44.51
CA SER A 617 -12.65 32.44 44.94
C SER A 617 -13.15 32.65 46.38
N ASN A 618 -12.64 33.68 47.06
CA ASN A 618 -12.96 33.91 48.47
C ASN A 618 -14.48 34.05 48.71
N ASP A 619 -15.17 34.79 47.85
CA ASP A 619 -16.61 35.01 47.98
C ASP A 619 -17.42 33.72 47.76
N ALA A 620 -17.10 32.99 46.67
CA ALA A 620 -17.76 31.71 46.38
C ALA A 620 -17.48 30.66 47.46
N ARG A 621 -16.24 30.61 47.97
CA ARG A 621 -15.86 29.73 49.08
C ARG A 621 -16.65 30.05 50.33
N HIS A 622 -16.70 31.32 50.72
CA HIS A 622 -17.43 31.75 51.91
C HIS A 622 -18.92 31.42 51.81
N SER A 623 -19.54 31.64 50.64
CA SER A 623 -20.93 31.28 50.39
C SER A 623 -21.16 29.77 50.52
N VAL A 624 -20.31 28.94 49.91
CA VAL A 624 -20.43 27.48 49.95
C VAL A 624 -20.23 26.91 51.36
N GLU A 625 -19.20 27.38 52.07
CA GLU A 625 -18.92 26.96 53.44
C GLU A 625 -20.08 27.35 54.38
N THR A 626 -20.60 28.58 54.28
CA THR A 626 -21.70 29.06 55.12
C THR A 626 -22.95 28.21 54.94
N ASP A 627 -23.34 27.91 53.69
CA ASP A 627 -24.52 27.11 53.38
C ASP A 627 -24.37 25.65 53.87
N ILE A 628 -23.20 25.04 53.69
CA ILE A 628 -22.97 23.65 54.11
C ILE A 628 -22.87 23.53 55.62
N ILE A 629 -22.24 24.50 56.31
CA ILE A 629 -22.25 24.57 57.78
C ILE A 629 -23.68 24.73 58.28
N GLY A 630 -24.47 25.62 57.68
CA GLY A 630 -25.88 25.83 58.02
C GLY A 630 -26.71 24.56 57.89
N LEU A 631 -26.56 23.82 56.78
CA LEU A 631 -27.20 22.53 56.57
C LEU A 631 -26.78 21.47 57.59
N THR A 632 -25.48 21.39 57.87
CA THR A 632 -24.93 20.41 58.81
C THR A 632 -25.44 20.69 60.23
N GLN A 633 -25.44 21.96 60.66
CA GLN A 633 -25.98 22.35 61.95
C GLN A 633 -27.46 22.02 62.07
N LYS A 634 -28.24 22.27 61.01
CA LYS A 634 -29.66 21.91 60.95
C LYS A 634 -29.86 20.40 61.08
N ALA A 635 -29.11 19.60 60.32
CA ALA A 635 -29.22 18.13 60.38
C ALA A 635 -28.85 17.57 61.77
N VAL A 636 -27.82 18.13 62.42
CA VAL A 636 -27.42 17.75 63.79
C VAL A 636 -28.49 18.16 64.81
N ASN A 637 -29.03 19.38 64.72
CA ASN A 637 -30.09 19.87 65.61
C ASN A 637 -31.38 19.04 65.45
N ASP A 638 -31.74 18.68 64.22
CA ASP A 638 -32.90 17.83 63.92
C ASP A 638 -32.70 16.40 64.48
N TRP A 639 -31.47 15.88 64.42
CA TRP A 639 -31.15 14.57 64.98
C TRP A 639 -31.15 14.59 66.53
N GLN A 640 -30.65 15.67 67.12
CA GLN A 640 -30.69 15.91 68.57
C GLN A 640 -32.14 16.05 69.07
N SER A 641 -32.95 16.89 68.43
CA SER A 641 -34.37 17.07 68.77
C SER A 641 -35.20 15.81 68.49
N GLY A 642 -34.79 14.98 67.53
CA GLY A 642 -35.36 13.67 67.23
C GLY A 642 -34.98 12.55 68.21
N GLY A 643 -34.15 12.83 69.24
CA GLY A 643 -33.72 11.87 70.25
C GLY A 643 -32.64 10.89 69.78
N TYR A 644 -31.76 11.32 68.88
CA TYR A 644 -30.62 10.54 68.36
C TYR A 644 -30.99 9.19 67.71
N LYS A 645 -32.16 9.12 67.07
CA LYS A 645 -32.63 7.89 66.42
C LYS A 645 -31.63 7.41 65.36
N LEU A 646 -31.25 6.14 65.42
CA LEU A 646 -30.28 5.52 64.50
C LEU A 646 -30.69 5.66 63.02
N GLY A 647 -32.00 5.61 62.72
CA GLY A 647 -32.52 5.78 61.36
C GLY A 647 -32.29 7.17 60.73
N GLN A 648 -31.94 8.19 61.52
CA GLN A 648 -31.64 9.55 61.06
C GLN A 648 -30.13 9.82 60.93
N VAL A 649 -29.27 8.93 61.43
CA VAL A 649 -27.80 9.06 61.37
C VAL A 649 -27.29 9.22 59.94
N ASN A 650 -27.89 8.49 58.99
CA ASN A 650 -27.53 8.60 57.57
C ASN A 650 -27.72 10.01 57.00
N LYS A 651 -28.68 10.80 57.51
CA LYS A 651 -28.86 12.20 57.08
C LYS A 651 -27.73 13.07 57.60
N VAL A 652 -27.34 12.89 58.87
CA VAL A 652 -26.22 13.61 59.51
C VAL A 652 -24.90 13.26 58.85
N VAL A 653 -24.62 11.98 58.62
CA VAL A 653 -23.39 11.50 57.94
C VAL A 653 -23.30 12.05 56.51
N ARG A 654 -24.43 12.16 55.81
CA ARG A 654 -24.45 12.73 54.45
C ARG A 654 -24.15 14.24 54.45
N THR A 655 -24.58 15.00 55.45
CA THR A 655 -24.27 16.43 55.50
C THR A 655 -22.85 16.70 56.02
N THR A 656 -22.35 15.89 56.95
CA THR A 656 -21.02 16.09 57.55
C THR A 656 -19.85 15.60 56.69
N SER A 657 -20.08 14.71 55.72
CA SER A 657 -19.00 14.15 54.89
C SER A 657 -18.24 15.20 54.05
N PHE A 658 -18.79 16.40 53.87
CA PHE A 658 -18.10 17.52 53.21
C PHE A 658 -16.98 18.12 54.09
N ILE A 659 -17.10 18.03 55.42
CA ILE A 659 -16.18 18.67 56.38
C ILE A 659 -14.86 17.89 56.52
N ASN A 660 -14.80 16.64 56.04
CA ASN A 660 -13.63 15.76 56.16
C ASN A 660 -12.61 15.89 55.00
N HIS A 661 -12.82 16.82 54.06
CA HIS A 661 -11.90 17.12 52.94
C HIS A 661 -11.57 18.61 52.93
#